data_AF-A0A837CC10-F1
#
_entry.id   AF-A0A837CC10-F1
#
_cell.length_a   1.000
_cell.length_b   1.000
_cell.length_c   1.000
_cell.angle_alpha   90.00
_cell.angle_beta   90.00
_cell.angle_gamma   90.00
#
_symmetry.space_group_name_H-M   'P 1'
#
loop_
_entity.id
_entity.type
_entity.pdbx_description
1 polymer ?
#
loop_
_entity_poly.entity_id
_entity_poly.type
_entity_poly.pdbx_seq_one_letter_code
_entity_poly.pdbx_strand_id
1 'polypeptide(L)'
;MLNGEVKSCDIVRMSVNDSDKAPFALQAMSRLPTQGRCTPLWLAAAVLAMTWASESAASPDQVRHLADEQQATTARNLGSDEFETLLPRPGGSDKSIQVAQTTTRDTGALQQPPEQQRDWAESLSCELALARRDIELLQHLEQEHDRAEWLVQGLDAARREIETQKGLAAKAVEEASRLKEASRLNQSGKSGAAELQEERERSARLEQDLAAARRDVKIQTAMATKAGEETSRLKQAGESGAAELQETLKQERERSARLEQDLAAARRDVETQAAMAAKANEEVSQRSRAAEASAADLRQSMQKERERADTLAQELSLTRSAIYAYQAQTALLAKGSVAELQKSLQQERDRTGQLEQALAVARRDIDAQTALAAKASDEVARLTQTAKADAPEQRLMQKEHERADALAQDLSMARTKIYAYEAQAAKASEEAAQLKQQASDTASLGQAQQRDRERAEQLARDLAKAKRELDAQTERASKASEEVARVKQARERDSAELRSLLLRERERAEGLERDLALARQDKAALLAKIAPAAPPLASTGLAATGKAAREEPLSAPARPIQSQRGAPDKPVQDQAIAARSQGDAPGNPNEGVQAAKLISRASVLLEQGNISAARIVLERAVEMGSAQASFALAETYDPLILPNFGTYGTQGDLTKARTLYARAEAGGIKEAKARFEALRR
;
A
#
# COMPACT_ATOMS: atom_id res chain seq x y z
N MET A 1 -83.68 14.95 18.42
CA MET A 1 -83.27 13.93 19.41
C MET A 1 -81.80 13.64 19.13
N LEU A 2 -80.88 13.48 20.08
CA LEU A 2 -80.74 13.86 21.49
C LEU A 2 -79.40 13.22 21.91
N ASN A 3 -78.40 14.04 22.25
CA ASN A 3 -77.19 13.74 23.05
C ASN A 3 -76.23 12.61 22.61
N GLY A 4 -74.92 12.84 22.83
CA GLY A 4 -73.87 11.84 22.56
C GLY A 4 -72.45 12.41 22.52
N GLU A 5 -72.07 13.18 23.55
CA GLU A 5 -70.71 13.48 24.09
C GLU A 5 -69.44 13.50 23.19
N VAL A 6 -68.38 14.28 23.41
CA VAL A 6 -68.05 15.58 24.05
C VAL A 6 -66.49 15.65 24.09
N LYS A 7 -65.88 16.83 23.85
CA LYS A 7 -64.40 17.11 23.80
C LYS A 7 -63.65 16.51 22.59
N SER A 8 -62.90 17.24 21.74
CA SER A 8 -62.59 18.70 21.63
C SER A 8 -61.80 19.33 22.81
N CYS A 9 -60.70 20.06 22.61
CA CYS A 9 -59.81 20.21 21.44
C CYS A 9 -58.47 20.86 21.87
N ASP A 10 -57.38 20.51 21.17
CA ASP A 10 -56.19 21.37 20.92
C ASP A 10 -55.39 21.97 22.10
N ILE A 11 -54.47 22.87 21.71
CA ILE A 11 -53.83 23.98 22.45
C ILE A 11 -52.38 23.74 22.95
N VAL A 12 -51.47 24.27 22.11
CA VAL A 12 -50.21 24.98 22.42
C VAL A 12 -49.00 24.18 22.93
N ARG A 13 -47.88 24.42 22.25
CA ARG A 13 -46.52 24.07 22.66
C ARG A 13 -45.79 25.37 23.01
N MET A 14 -45.41 25.55 24.27
CA MET A 14 -44.61 26.69 24.75
C MET A 14 -43.21 26.22 25.19
N SER A 15 -42.21 27.07 24.97
CA SER A 15 -40.81 26.82 25.36
C SER A 15 -40.49 27.40 26.73
N VAL A 16 -39.74 26.66 27.55
CA VAL A 16 -38.73 27.17 28.50
C VAL A 16 -37.58 26.14 28.54
N ASN A 17 -36.36 26.59 28.86
CA ASN A 17 -35.13 25.78 28.98
C ASN A 17 -35.07 25.02 30.35
N ASP A 18 -33.99 24.41 30.86
CA ASP A 18 -32.54 24.50 30.53
C ASP A 18 -31.73 23.30 31.06
N SER A 19 -30.47 23.20 30.61
CA SER A 19 -29.41 22.24 31.03
C SER A 19 -29.64 20.74 30.68
N ASP A 20 -28.63 19.91 30.42
CA ASP A 20 -27.18 20.08 30.65
C ASP A 20 -26.32 19.35 29.57
N LYS A 21 -25.11 19.87 29.30
CA LYS A 21 -23.95 19.34 28.54
C LYS A 21 -24.12 18.65 27.16
N ALA A 22 -23.34 19.17 26.21
CA ALA A 22 -22.90 18.54 24.96
C ALA A 22 -21.35 18.32 25.02
N PRO A 23 -20.60 18.01 23.93
CA PRO A 23 -20.99 17.51 22.60
C PRO A 23 -20.16 16.26 22.17
N PHE A 24 -20.49 15.67 21.01
CA PHE A 24 -19.61 15.67 19.80
C PHE A 24 -20.25 14.87 18.66
N ALA A 25 -20.09 15.36 17.43
CA ALA A 25 -20.50 14.65 16.22
C ALA A 25 -19.31 13.91 15.60
N LEU A 26 -19.56 12.76 14.97
CA LEU A 26 -18.64 12.18 14.00
C LEU A 26 -19.38 11.87 12.70
N GLN A 27 -18.87 12.44 11.61
CA GLN A 27 -19.42 12.34 10.26
C GLN A 27 -18.78 11.15 9.52
N ALA A 28 -19.50 10.63 8.54
CA ALA A 28 -19.15 9.45 7.74
C ALA A 28 -17.70 9.42 7.21
N MET A 29 -17.17 8.20 7.04
CA MET A 29 -16.27 7.89 5.93
C MET A 29 -16.57 6.52 5.32
N SER A 30 -16.31 6.39 4.02
CA SER A 30 -16.73 5.28 3.20
C SER A 30 -15.58 4.37 2.76
N ARG A 31 -15.80 3.06 2.91
CA ARG A 31 -15.42 1.98 1.97
C ARG A 31 -13.99 1.96 1.40
N LEU A 32 -13.18 1.04 1.94
CA LEU A 32 -12.06 0.40 1.25
C LEU A 32 -12.53 -0.45 0.06
N PRO A 33 -11.63 -0.74 -0.90
CA PRO A 33 -11.62 -2.02 -1.60
C PRO A 33 -10.27 -2.77 -1.50
N THR A 34 -10.34 -4.03 -1.06
CA THR A 34 -9.54 -5.19 -1.51
C THR A 34 -8.00 -5.10 -1.64
N GLN A 35 -7.27 -5.93 -0.86
CA GLN A 35 -6.28 -6.87 -1.43
C GLN A 35 -5.89 -8.01 -0.47
N GLY A 36 -5.35 -9.09 -1.05
CA GLY A 36 -4.27 -9.94 -0.52
C GLY A 36 -4.44 -10.64 0.84
N ARG A 37 -4.84 -11.92 0.82
CA ARG A 37 -4.54 -12.86 1.93
C ARG A 37 -3.17 -13.52 1.71
N CYS A 38 -2.25 -13.38 2.66
CA CYS A 38 -1.08 -14.25 2.81
C CYS A 38 -0.93 -14.65 4.29
N THR A 39 -0.86 -15.95 4.56
CA THR A 39 -0.79 -16.52 5.92
C THR A 39 0.65 -16.86 6.32
N PRO A 40 1.18 -16.39 7.47
CA PRO A 40 2.43 -16.89 8.03
C PRO A 40 2.19 -18.23 8.74
N LEU A 41 2.86 -19.30 8.30
CA LEU A 41 2.66 -20.67 8.78
C LEU A 41 3.89 -21.14 9.57
N TRP A 42 3.99 -20.74 10.84
CA TRP A 42 5.14 -21.10 11.71
C TRP A 42 4.81 -21.34 13.21
N LEU A 43 3.54 -21.37 13.61
CA LEU A 43 3.12 -21.61 15.01
C LEU A 43 2.98 -23.11 15.35
N ALA A 44 4.08 -23.86 15.24
CA ALA A 44 4.09 -25.31 15.50
C ALA A 44 5.40 -25.87 16.09
N ALA A 45 6.14 -25.10 16.89
CA ALA A 45 7.46 -25.52 17.42
C ALA A 45 7.76 -25.14 18.89
N ALA A 46 6.77 -24.66 19.66
CA ALA A 46 7.00 -24.02 20.98
C ALA A 46 6.30 -24.71 22.18
N VAL A 47 5.95 -25.99 22.08
CA VAL A 47 5.10 -26.71 23.08
C VAL A 47 5.78 -27.97 23.65
N LEU A 48 7.07 -28.23 23.35
CA LEU A 48 7.76 -29.47 23.75
C LEU A 48 9.07 -29.26 24.54
N ALA A 49 9.13 -28.22 25.37
CA ALA A 49 10.31 -27.88 26.19
C ALA A 49 9.97 -27.42 27.63
N MET A 50 8.82 -27.84 28.16
CA MET A 50 8.28 -27.36 29.46
C MET A 50 7.83 -28.48 30.42
N THR A 51 8.40 -29.69 30.29
CA THR A 51 8.11 -30.82 31.18
C THR A 51 9.35 -31.70 31.40
N TRP A 52 10.30 -31.27 32.24
CA TRP A 52 11.30 -32.12 32.92
C TRP A 52 12.00 -31.31 34.04
N ALA A 53 11.24 -30.94 35.06
CA ALA A 53 11.71 -30.35 36.31
C ALA A 53 10.78 -30.82 37.45
N SER A 54 11.33 -30.92 38.67
CA SER A 54 10.83 -31.75 39.78
C SER A 54 11.07 -33.27 39.56
N GLU A 55 11.41 -34.08 40.56
CA GLU A 55 11.47 -33.81 42.01
C GLU A 55 12.51 -34.69 42.74
N SER A 56 13.35 -34.07 43.58
CA SER A 56 13.93 -34.69 44.78
C SER A 56 14.58 -33.61 45.66
N ALA A 57 14.13 -33.49 46.92
CA ALA A 57 14.62 -32.50 47.86
C ALA A 57 15.22 -33.18 49.11
N ALA A 58 16.42 -32.76 49.51
CA ALA A 58 17.02 -33.15 50.79
C ALA A 58 17.94 -32.02 51.32
N SER A 59 17.93 -31.88 52.65
CA SER A 59 18.57 -30.86 53.50
C SER A 59 20.00 -30.42 53.12
N PRO A 60 20.39 -29.14 53.35
CA PRO A 60 21.76 -28.67 53.17
C PRO A 60 22.66 -29.02 54.37
N ASP A 61 23.93 -29.35 54.09
CA ASP A 61 25.05 -29.19 55.05
C ASP A 61 26.42 -29.24 54.35
N GLN A 62 27.49 -28.94 55.09
CA GLN A 62 28.92 -29.13 54.79
C GLN A 62 29.57 -28.25 53.72
N VAL A 63 29.94 -27.04 54.17
CA VAL A 63 31.09 -26.26 53.67
C VAL A 63 32.42 -26.89 54.16
N ARG A 64 33.42 -26.93 53.27
CA ARG A 64 34.84 -27.39 53.40
C ARG A 64 35.14 -28.77 52.78
N HIS A 65 36.42 -28.92 52.40
CA HIS A 65 37.03 -29.99 51.61
C HIS A 65 36.59 -29.97 50.12
N LEU A 66 37.48 -29.95 49.12
CA LEU A 66 38.95 -29.85 49.15
C LEU A 66 39.44 -28.55 48.47
N ALA A 67 40.29 -27.82 49.19
CA ALA A 67 41.26 -26.91 48.62
C ALA A 67 42.62 -27.35 49.16
N ASP A 68 43.19 -28.36 48.51
CA ASP A 68 44.58 -28.84 48.61
C ASP A 68 44.78 -29.85 47.46
N GLU A 69 46.02 -30.05 47.03
CA GLU A 69 46.41 -30.65 45.74
C GLU A 69 45.98 -29.81 44.51
N GLN A 70 46.87 -29.24 43.68
CA GLN A 70 48.31 -29.46 43.51
C GLN A 70 49.11 -28.15 43.33
N GLN A 71 50.04 -27.88 44.25
CA GLN A 71 51.18 -26.96 44.03
C GLN A 71 52.51 -27.60 44.50
N ALA A 72 52.87 -28.70 43.84
CA ALA A 72 54.23 -29.25 43.79
C ALA A 72 54.34 -30.08 42.50
N THR A 73 55.43 -30.06 41.72
CA THR A 73 56.80 -29.59 41.99
C THR A 73 57.33 -28.61 40.93
N THR A 74 58.30 -27.79 41.30
CA THR A 74 58.95 -26.80 40.43
C THR A 74 60.08 -27.36 39.55
N ALA A 75 60.34 -26.63 38.46
CA ALA A 75 61.63 -26.45 37.78
C ALA A 75 62.44 -27.65 37.25
N ARG A 76 62.59 -27.68 35.91
CA ARG A 76 63.88 -27.96 35.25
C ARG A 76 64.00 -27.12 33.97
N ASN A 77 64.89 -26.13 33.98
CA ASN A 77 65.28 -25.37 32.79
C ASN A 77 66.65 -25.86 32.29
N LEU A 78 66.70 -26.21 31.02
CA LEU A 78 67.85 -26.19 30.10
C LEU A 78 67.22 -25.68 28.79
N GLY A 79 67.70 -24.61 28.14
CA GLY A 79 69.02 -24.51 27.53
C GLY A 79 69.04 -25.37 26.26
N SER A 80 69.24 -24.89 25.04
CA SER A 80 69.53 -23.59 24.43
C SER A 80 69.81 -23.92 22.95
N ASP A 81 69.59 -22.98 22.03
CA ASP A 81 69.96 -22.95 20.60
C ASP A 81 70.90 -24.05 20.05
N GLU A 82 70.55 -24.62 18.88
CA GLU A 82 71.50 -24.64 17.75
C GLU A 82 70.89 -25.01 16.36
N PHE A 83 71.53 -24.48 15.31
CA PHE A 83 71.48 -24.82 13.87
C PHE A 83 70.20 -24.65 13.02
N GLU A 84 70.22 -23.60 12.18
CA GLU A 84 69.68 -23.65 10.80
C GLU A 84 70.46 -24.65 9.94
N THR A 85 69.86 -25.22 8.88
CA THR A 85 70.36 -24.98 7.49
C THR A 85 69.50 -25.60 6.36
N LEU A 86 69.45 -24.88 5.24
CA LEU A 86 69.28 -25.32 3.83
C LEU A 86 67.91 -25.85 3.32
N LEU A 87 67.36 -25.01 2.41
CA LEU A 87 66.44 -25.28 1.29
C LEU A 87 66.90 -26.47 0.39
N PRO A 88 66.02 -27.15 -0.41
CA PRO A 88 65.19 -26.47 -1.42
C PRO A 88 63.80 -27.06 -1.83
N ARG A 89 63.04 -26.24 -2.58
CA ARG A 89 61.98 -26.64 -3.55
C ARG A 89 62.65 -26.97 -4.90
N PRO A 90 62.12 -27.85 -5.78
CA PRO A 90 60.76 -27.69 -6.34
C PRO A 90 60.01 -28.96 -6.83
N GLY A 91 58.77 -28.78 -7.30
CA GLY A 91 58.37 -29.27 -8.64
C GLY A 91 57.76 -30.68 -8.83
N GLY A 92 56.47 -30.81 -8.50
CA GLY A 92 55.40 -31.43 -9.31
C GLY A 92 55.57 -32.79 -10.05
N SER A 93 54.59 -33.68 -9.87
CA SER A 93 53.83 -34.31 -10.96
C SER A 93 52.60 -35.09 -10.44
N ASP A 94 51.52 -35.11 -11.22
CA ASP A 94 50.27 -35.78 -10.88
C ASP A 94 50.34 -37.31 -11.04
N LYS A 95 49.67 -38.06 -10.16
CA LYS A 95 48.88 -39.25 -10.52
C LYS A 95 47.60 -39.32 -9.67
N SER A 96 46.47 -39.55 -10.35
CA SER A 96 45.13 -39.45 -9.78
C SER A 96 44.77 -40.61 -8.85
N ILE A 97 44.12 -40.31 -7.73
CA ILE A 97 43.32 -41.29 -6.98
C ILE A 97 41.92 -41.31 -7.56
N GLN A 98 41.46 -42.46 -8.06
CA GLN A 98 40.07 -42.64 -8.49
C GLN A 98 39.15 -42.84 -7.28
N VAL A 99 38.03 -42.11 -7.26
CA VAL A 99 37.00 -42.24 -6.23
C VAL A 99 36.08 -43.41 -6.57
N ALA A 100 36.10 -44.46 -5.74
CA ALA A 100 35.08 -45.51 -5.77
C ALA A 100 33.83 -45.03 -5.01
N GLN A 101 32.74 -44.77 -5.74
CA GLN A 101 31.47 -44.34 -5.15
C GLN A 101 30.67 -45.55 -4.65
N THR A 102 30.39 -45.62 -3.35
CA THR A 102 29.33 -46.48 -2.82
C THR A 102 28.01 -45.72 -2.86
N THR A 103 27.05 -46.20 -3.65
CA THR A 103 25.79 -45.50 -3.93
C THR A 103 24.84 -45.48 -2.74
N THR A 104 24.22 -44.31 -2.53
CA THR A 104 23.10 -44.14 -1.60
C THR A 104 21.80 -44.70 -2.17
N ARG A 105 20.84 -45.04 -1.30
CA ARG A 105 19.44 -45.21 -1.66
C ARG A 105 18.53 -44.71 -0.53
N ASP A 106 17.41 -44.11 -0.92
CA ASP A 106 16.23 -43.80 -0.10
C ASP A 106 16.44 -42.91 1.16
N THR A 107 16.75 -41.64 0.92
CA THR A 107 16.16 -40.54 1.71
C THR A 107 15.40 -39.60 0.79
N GLY A 108 14.08 -39.50 0.97
CA GLY A 108 13.20 -38.73 0.10
C GLY A 108 13.21 -37.22 0.35
N ALA A 109 13.50 -36.45 -0.69
CA ALA A 109 13.00 -35.09 -0.96
C ALA A 109 12.77 -34.14 0.26
N LEU A 110 13.83 -33.76 0.97
CA LEU A 110 13.91 -32.47 1.67
C LEU A 110 15.14 -31.69 1.21
N GLN A 111 15.13 -31.31 -0.08
CA GLN A 111 16.12 -30.41 -0.63
C GLN A 111 15.78 -28.97 -0.20
N GLN A 112 16.28 -28.56 0.97
CA GLN A 112 16.21 -27.17 1.42
C GLN A 112 16.81 -26.24 0.35
N PRO A 113 16.23 -25.05 0.11
CA PRO A 113 16.72 -24.15 -0.91
C PRO A 113 18.15 -23.68 -0.56
N PRO A 114 19.06 -23.56 -1.54
CA PRO A 114 20.45 -23.14 -1.29
C PRO A 114 20.56 -21.72 -0.74
N GLU A 115 19.48 -20.94 -0.81
CA GLU A 115 19.35 -19.63 -0.17
C GLU A 115 19.37 -19.75 1.36
N GLN A 116 18.65 -20.71 1.96
CA GLN A 116 18.60 -20.85 3.41
C GLN A 116 19.95 -21.25 4.03
N GLN A 117 20.80 -21.98 3.29
CA GLN A 117 22.18 -22.24 3.71
C GLN A 117 23.10 -21.01 3.55
N ARG A 118 22.82 -20.12 2.59
CA ARG A 118 23.53 -18.84 2.46
C ARG A 118 23.13 -17.89 3.57
N ASP A 119 21.83 -17.72 3.83
CA ASP A 119 21.31 -16.89 4.93
C ASP A 119 21.91 -17.29 6.28
N TRP A 120 22.05 -18.60 6.55
CA TRP A 120 22.68 -19.10 7.78
C TRP A 120 24.19 -18.87 7.80
N ALA A 121 24.90 -19.08 6.68
CA ALA A 121 26.33 -18.78 6.58
C ALA A 121 26.62 -17.27 6.68
N GLU A 122 25.73 -16.42 6.16
CA GLU A 122 25.80 -14.97 6.28
C GLU A 122 25.54 -14.52 7.73
N SER A 123 24.52 -15.08 8.41
CA SER A 123 24.29 -14.84 9.86
C SER A 123 25.51 -15.19 10.70
N LEU A 124 26.07 -16.40 10.51
CA LEU A 124 27.30 -16.81 11.19
C LEU A 124 28.49 -15.91 10.83
N SER A 125 28.59 -15.42 9.59
CA SER A 125 29.66 -14.49 9.21
C SER A 125 29.52 -13.14 9.93
N CYS A 126 28.30 -12.66 10.15
CA CYS A 126 28.02 -11.46 10.94
C CYS A 126 28.31 -11.66 12.43
N GLU A 127 27.88 -12.77 13.02
CA GLU A 127 28.15 -13.11 14.42
C GLU A 127 29.66 -13.25 14.69
N LEU A 128 30.39 -13.91 13.79
CA LEU A 128 31.85 -14.08 13.90
C LEU A 128 32.61 -12.76 13.63
N ALA A 129 32.07 -11.88 12.78
CA ALA A 129 32.61 -10.52 12.61
C ALA A 129 32.38 -9.61 13.83
N LEU A 130 31.23 -9.74 14.51
CA LEU A 130 30.97 -9.06 15.78
C LEU A 130 31.91 -9.58 16.87
N ALA A 131 32.00 -10.90 17.06
CA ALA A 131 32.88 -11.49 18.07
C ALA A 131 34.36 -11.12 17.88
N ARG A 132 34.85 -10.99 16.63
CA ARG A 132 36.20 -10.46 16.36
C ARG A 132 36.37 -9.02 16.81
N ARG A 133 35.37 -8.16 16.52
CA ARG A 133 35.39 -6.74 16.89
C ARG A 133 35.33 -6.54 18.41
N ASP A 134 34.62 -7.41 19.11
CA ASP A 134 34.58 -7.42 20.58
C ASP A 134 35.93 -7.87 21.18
N ILE A 135 36.60 -8.85 20.57
CA ILE A 135 37.96 -9.25 20.94
C ILE A 135 38.98 -8.12 20.69
N GLU A 136 38.90 -7.44 19.54
CA GLU A 136 39.73 -6.27 19.21
C GLU A 136 39.54 -5.13 20.23
N LEU A 137 38.29 -4.90 20.68
CA LEU A 137 37.97 -3.91 21.72
C LEU A 137 38.53 -4.32 23.10
N LEU A 138 38.41 -5.60 23.48
CA LEU A 138 38.97 -6.10 24.74
C LEU A 138 40.50 -5.98 24.76
N GLN A 139 41.18 -6.33 23.66
CA GLN A 139 42.63 -6.17 23.53
C GLN A 139 43.08 -4.70 23.62
N HIS A 140 42.31 -3.76 23.06
CA HIS A 140 42.60 -2.33 23.20
C HIS A 140 42.39 -1.84 24.66
N LEU A 141 41.39 -2.36 25.37
CA LEU A 141 41.15 -2.01 26.78
C LEU A 141 42.24 -2.57 27.70
N GLU A 142 42.70 -3.80 27.46
CA GLU A 142 43.83 -4.42 28.14
C GLU A 142 45.13 -3.63 27.89
N GLN A 143 45.42 -3.27 26.64
CA GLN A 143 46.61 -2.49 26.28
C GLN A 143 46.63 -1.07 26.88
N GLU A 144 45.48 -0.39 26.98
CA GLU A 144 45.40 0.90 27.70
C GLU A 144 45.46 0.73 29.22
N HIS A 145 45.09 -0.44 29.77
CA HIS A 145 45.26 -0.75 31.19
C HIS A 145 46.74 -0.96 31.55
N ASP A 146 47.47 -1.79 30.80
CA ASP A 146 48.92 -1.97 30.93
C ASP A 146 49.67 -0.63 30.85
N ARG A 147 49.25 0.22 29.90
CA ARG A 147 49.79 1.57 29.70
C ARG A 147 49.50 2.48 30.89
N ALA A 148 48.32 2.39 31.50
CA ALA A 148 47.97 3.12 32.70
C ALA A 148 48.78 2.64 33.93
N GLU A 149 48.94 1.32 34.10
CA GLU A 149 49.80 0.76 35.16
C GLU A 149 51.25 1.22 35.00
N TRP A 150 51.81 1.17 33.79
CA TRP A 150 53.18 1.63 33.51
C TRP A 150 53.36 3.12 33.86
N LEU A 151 52.38 3.97 33.54
CA LEU A 151 52.39 5.38 33.90
C LEU A 151 52.31 5.60 35.43
N VAL A 152 51.49 4.82 36.13
CA VAL A 152 51.42 4.85 37.61
C VAL A 152 52.75 4.44 38.22
N GLN A 153 53.35 3.34 37.77
CA GLN A 153 54.67 2.88 38.23
C GLN A 153 55.77 3.92 37.97
N GLY A 154 55.74 4.59 36.81
CA GLY A 154 56.65 5.68 36.46
C GLY A 154 56.49 6.93 37.36
N LEU A 155 55.25 7.33 37.66
CA LEU A 155 54.97 8.42 38.60
C LEU A 155 55.44 8.10 40.03
N ASP A 156 55.24 6.86 40.47
CA ASP A 156 55.66 6.41 41.79
C ASP A 156 57.19 6.29 41.90
N ALA A 157 57.88 5.90 40.82
CA ALA A 157 59.33 5.95 40.73
C ALA A 157 59.87 7.39 40.79
N ALA A 158 59.28 8.31 40.01
CA ALA A 158 59.62 9.73 40.05
C ALA A 158 59.36 10.36 41.44
N ARG A 159 58.28 9.94 42.12
CA ARG A 159 57.98 10.38 43.48
C ARG A 159 59.02 9.90 44.50
N ARG A 160 59.49 8.65 44.38
CA ARG A 160 60.59 8.13 45.22
C ARG A 160 61.89 8.90 44.98
N GLU A 161 62.20 9.26 43.74
CA GLU A 161 63.40 10.04 43.40
C GLU A 161 63.31 11.51 43.89
N ILE A 162 62.12 12.11 43.90
CA ILE A 162 61.92 13.40 44.56
C ILE A 162 62.15 13.27 46.08
N GLU A 163 61.78 12.16 46.70
CA GLU A 163 61.99 11.93 48.14
C GLU A 163 63.46 11.64 48.50
N THR A 164 64.20 10.91 47.66
CA THR A 164 65.66 10.73 47.82
C THR A 164 66.40 12.05 47.66
N GLN A 165 66.07 12.87 46.66
CA GLN A 165 66.70 14.17 46.44
C GLN A 165 66.40 15.17 47.57
N LYS A 166 65.17 15.20 48.13
CA LYS A 166 64.90 15.94 49.39
C LYS A 166 65.79 15.47 50.53
N GLY A 167 65.96 14.15 50.69
CA GLY A 167 66.82 13.57 51.73
C GLY A 167 68.29 13.94 51.56
N LEU A 168 68.80 14.00 50.33
CA LEU A 168 70.15 14.47 50.01
C LEU A 168 70.30 15.97 50.27
N ALA A 169 69.33 16.80 49.88
CA ALA A 169 69.33 18.23 50.16
C ALA A 169 69.31 18.53 51.67
N ALA A 170 68.53 17.78 52.45
CA ALA A 170 68.51 17.89 53.91
C ALA A 170 69.87 17.54 54.54
N LYS A 171 70.55 16.49 54.06
CA LYS A 171 71.91 16.13 54.51
C LYS A 171 72.94 17.21 54.15
N ALA A 172 72.87 17.77 52.94
CA ALA A 172 73.77 18.85 52.52
C ALA A 172 73.61 20.12 53.38
N VAL A 173 72.39 20.43 53.84
CA VAL A 173 72.13 21.53 54.78
C VAL A 173 72.70 21.23 56.18
N GLU A 174 72.56 20.00 56.67
CA GLU A 174 73.18 19.51 57.93
C GLU A 174 74.71 19.61 57.88
N GLU A 175 75.34 19.14 56.79
CA GLU A 175 76.78 19.23 56.57
C GLU A 175 77.24 20.69 56.44
N ALA A 176 76.49 21.55 55.76
CA ALA A 176 76.76 22.98 55.69
C ALA A 176 76.64 23.67 57.07
N SER A 177 75.71 23.26 57.95
CA SER A 177 75.67 23.78 59.32
C SER A 177 76.84 23.30 60.17
N ARG A 178 77.23 22.02 60.07
CA ARG A 178 78.39 21.45 60.78
C ARG A 178 79.69 22.14 60.35
N LEU A 179 79.87 22.38 59.05
CA LEU A 179 81.01 23.14 58.53
C LEU A 179 81.02 24.58 59.05
N LYS A 180 79.87 25.25 59.11
CA LYS A 180 79.74 26.61 59.65
C LYS A 180 80.03 26.69 61.16
N GLU A 181 79.80 25.61 61.90
CA GLU A 181 80.21 25.48 63.32
C GLU A 181 81.71 25.19 63.45
N ALA A 182 82.30 24.37 62.59
CA ALA A 182 83.75 24.16 62.54
C ALA A 182 84.50 25.46 62.19
N SER A 183 84.03 26.24 61.21
CA SER A 183 84.59 27.56 60.85
C SER A 183 84.58 28.52 62.05
N ARG A 184 83.52 28.53 62.86
CA ARG A 184 83.43 29.36 64.08
C ARG A 184 84.51 29.01 65.12
N LEU A 185 84.95 27.76 65.19
CA LEU A 185 86.03 27.34 66.10
C LEU A 185 87.43 27.74 65.56
N ASN A 186 87.62 27.67 64.24
CA ASN A 186 88.89 28.05 63.60
C ASN A 186 89.16 29.58 63.58
N GLN A 187 88.17 30.42 63.84
CA GLN A 187 88.32 31.90 63.91
C GLN A 187 89.25 32.41 65.04
N SER A 188 89.82 31.52 65.85
CA SER A 188 90.89 31.83 66.82
C SER A 188 92.31 31.83 66.21
N GLY A 189 92.49 31.39 64.96
CA GLY A 189 93.79 31.35 64.25
C GLY A 189 94.11 32.61 63.44
N LYS A 190 95.37 33.07 63.46
CA LYS A 190 95.83 34.27 62.73
C LYS A 190 96.22 33.98 61.27
N SER A 191 95.23 33.63 60.45
CA SER A 191 95.36 33.50 58.97
C SER A 191 94.17 34.07 58.18
N GLY A 192 93.06 34.40 58.85
CA GLY A 192 91.71 34.45 58.29
C GLY A 192 91.38 35.47 57.16
N ALA A 193 92.31 36.25 56.63
CA ALA A 193 91.99 37.23 55.59
C ALA A 193 91.56 36.59 54.26
N ALA A 194 92.24 35.52 53.84
CA ALA A 194 91.87 34.75 52.64
C ALA A 194 90.69 33.80 52.93
N GLU A 195 90.71 33.14 54.09
CA GLU A 195 89.70 32.15 54.48
C GLU A 195 88.30 32.79 54.65
N LEU A 196 88.22 34.01 55.21
CA LEU A 196 86.96 34.77 55.27
C LEU A 196 86.45 35.22 53.89
N GLN A 197 87.35 35.42 52.91
CA GLN A 197 86.94 35.75 51.55
C GLN A 197 86.41 34.49 50.83
N GLU A 198 87.06 33.34 51.02
CA GLU A 198 86.58 32.08 50.47
C GLU A 198 85.25 31.63 51.13
N GLU A 199 85.08 31.80 52.45
CA GLU A 199 83.78 31.59 53.11
C GLU A 199 82.68 32.50 52.55
N ARG A 200 82.99 33.77 52.26
CA ARG A 200 82.03 34.69 51.63
C ARG A 200 81.62 34.20 50.24
N GLU A 201 82.57 33.82 49.39
CA GLU A 201 82.27 33.28 48.07
C GLU A 201 81.49 31.96 48.13
N ARG A 202 81.84 31.06 49.05
CA ARG A 202 81.08 29.82 49.31
C ARG A 202 79.66 30.13 49.79
N SER A 203 79.46 31.12 50.66
CA SER A 203 78.13 31.54 51.12
C SER A 203 77.29 32.18 50.01
N ALA A 204 77.89 32.99 49.13
CA ALA A 204 77.21 33.61 48.00
C ALA A 204 76.75 32.57 46.97
N ARG A 205 77.57 31.53 46.73
CA ARG A 205 77.20 30.37 45.91
C ARG A 205 76.03 29.61 46.55
N LEU A 206 76.10 29.29 47.85
CA LEU A 206 75.00 28.62 48.56
C LEU A 206 73.69 29.45 48.58
N GLU A 207 73.76 30.78 48.68
CA GLU A 207 72.58 31.64 48.56
C GLU A 207 72.02 31.65 47.12
N GLN A 208 72.88 31.63 46.11
CA GLN A 208 72.49 31.51 44.70
C GLN A 208 71.84 30.15 44.40
N ASP A 209 72.38 29.06 44.95
CA ASP A 209 71.86 27.69 44.79
C ASP A 209 70.53 27.52 45.54
N LEU A 210 70.40 28.04 46.76
CA LEU A 210 69.12 28.09 47.48
C LEU A 210 68.09 28.97 46.75
N ALA A 211 68.52 30.05 46.09
CA ALA A 211 67.63 30.86 45.26
C ALA A 211 67.25 30.16 43.95
N ALA A 212 68.09 29.30 43.38
CA ALA A 212 67.74 28.42 42.25
C ALA A 212 66.71 27.38 42.69
N ALA A 213 67.00 26.58 43.71
CA ALA A 213 66.10 25.55 44.25
C ALA A 213 64.72 26.12 44.65
N ARG A 214 64.66 27.34 45.20
CA ARG A 214 63.39 28.04 45.50
C ARG A 214 62.59 28.43 44.24
N ARG A 215 63.26 28.79 43.14
CA ARG A 215 62.60 29.01 41.83
C ARG A 215 62.09 27.69 41.27
N ASP A 216 62.90 26.63 41.32
CA ASP A 216 62.56 25.32 40.77
C ASP A 216 61.37 24.69 41.52
N VAL A 217 61.36 24.74 42.86
CA VAL A 217 60.20 24.34 43.67
C VAL A 217 58.97 25.20 43.34
N LYS A 218 59.12 26.50 43.08
CA LYS A 218 58.00 27.38 42.67
C LYS A 218 57.48 27.06 41.26
N ILE A 219 58.34 26.61 40.36
CA ILE A 219 57.95 26.14 39.02
C ILE A 219 57.25 24.78 39.15
N GLN A 220 57.79 23.85 39.95
CA GLN A 220 57.18 22.54 40.22
C GLN A 220 55.79 22.66 40.87
N THR A 221 55.59 23.54 41.86
CA THR A 221 54.25 23.76 42.43
C THR A 221 53.28 24.39 41.43
N ALA A 222 53.74 25.33 40.59
CA ALA A 222 52.91 25.90 39.53
C ALA A 222 52.57 24.90 38.39
N MET A 223 53.41 23.89 38.16
CA MET A 223 53.09 22.76 37.26
C MET A 223 52.12 21.79 37.94
N ALA A 224 52.30 21.50 39.22
CA ALA A 224 51.40 20.63 39.98
C ALA A 224 49.97 21.21 40.10
N THR A 225 49.83 22.52 40.31
CA THR A 225 48.50 23.16 40.29
C THR A 225 47.85 23.11 38.91
N LYS A 226 48.62 23.33 37.83
CA LYS A 226 48.12 23.19 36.45
C LYS A 226 47.66 21.76 36.13
N ALA A 227 48.45 20.75 36.53
CA ALA A 227 48.05 19.35 36.38
C ALA A 227 46.78 19.02 37.20
N GLY A 228 46.62 19.62 38.39
CA GLY A 228 45.38 19.54 39.18
C GLY A 228 44.17 20.21 38.51
N GLU A 229 44.36 21.37 37.87
CA GLU A 229 43.33 22.03 37.07
C GLU A 229 42.96 21.23 35.81
N GLU A 230 43.94 20.69 35.09
CA GLU A 230 43.73 19.93 33.86
C GLU A 230 43.05 18.59 34.14
N THR A 231 43.46 17.85 35.17
CA THR A 231 42.77 16.63 35.61
C THR A 231 41.34 16.92 36.08
N SER A 232 41.11 18.05 36.76
CA SER A 232 39.75 18.48 37.16
C SER A 232 38.89 18.81 35.94
N ARG A 233 39.43 19.51 34.93
CA ARG A 233 38.73 19.81 33.66
C ARG A 233 38.40 18.54 32.87
N LEU A 234 39.34 17.59 32.78
CA LEU A 234 39.11 16.30 32.12
C LEU A 234 38.03 15.47 32.83
N LYS A 235 38.04 15.44 34.17
CA LYS A 235 36.99 14.78 34.95
C LYS A 235 35.62 15.42 34.72
N GLN A 236 35.54 16.75 34.75
CA GLN A 236 34.29 17.48 34.50
C GLN A 236 33.76 17.26 33.07
N ALA A 237 34.63 17.22 32.07
CA ALA A 237 34.27 16.91 30.69
C ALA A 237 33.80 15.46 30.49
N GLY A 238 34.41 14.50 31.22
CA GLY A 238 33.95 13.12 31.26
C GLY A 238 32.58 12.98 31.93
N GLU A 239 32.34 13.70 33.03
CA GLU A 239 31.06 13.73 33.74
C GLU A 239 29.94 14.38 32.89
N SER A 240 30.23 15.46 32.16
CA SER A 240 29.25 16.05 31.23
C SER A 240 28.97 15.15 30.03
N GLY A 241 30.00 14.56 29.42
CA GLY A 241 29.82 13.61 28.32
C GLY A 241 29.03 12.36 28.72
N ALA A 242 29.24 11.84 29.93
CA ALA A 242 28.45 10.74 30.48
C ALA A 242 26.98 11.13 30.71
N ALA A 243 26.70 12.36 31.15
CA ALA A 243 25.34 12.87 31.30
C ALA A 243 24.63 13.06 29.95
N GLU A 244 25.32 13.59 28.94
CA GLU A 244 24.80 13.74 27.57
C GLU A 244 24.51 12.38 26.91
N LEU A 245 25.37 11.38 27.10
CA LEU A 245 25.13 10.00 26.67
C LEU A 245 23.95 9.36 27.42
N GLN A 246 23.81 9.59 28.73
CA GLN A 246 22.67 9.08 29.49
C GLN A 246 21.35 9.72 29.02
N GLU A 247 21.35 11.01 28.70
CA GLU A 247 20.17 11.74 28.26
C GLU A 247 19.74 11.34 26.83
N THR A 248 20.68 11.21 25.90
CA THR A 248 20.40 10.68 24.55
C THR A 248 19.88 9.24 24.60
N LEU A 249 20.42 8.39 25.47
CA LEU A 249 19.89 7.02 25.69
C LEU A 249 18.47 7.00 26.30
N LYS A 250 18.07 8.00 27.10
CA LYS A 250 16.66 8.15 27.52
C LYS A 250 15.78 8.56 26.35
N GLN A 251 16.22 9.54 25.56
CA GLN A 251 15.45 10.04 24.41
C GLN A 251 15.22 8.95 23.36
N GLU A 252 16.21 8.08 23.10
CA GLU A 252 16.01 6.92 22.21
C GLU A 252 15.06 5.87 22.81
N ARG A 253 15.09 5.62 24.12
CA ARG A 253 14.11 4.74 24.79
C ARG A 253 12.69 5.31 24.74
N GLU A 254 12.52 6.62 24.87
CA GLU A 254 11.23 7.27 24.67
C GLU A 254 10.76 7.22 23.21
N ARG A 255 11.67 7.39 22.25
CA ARG A 255 11.37 7.24 20.81
C ARG A 255 10.94 5.82 20.49
N SER A 256 11.66 4.80 20.97
CA SER A 256 11.29 3.40 20.75
C SER A 256 9.94 3.05 21.39
N ALA A 257 9.68 3.49 22.62
CA ALA A 257 8.39 3.25 23.28
C ALA A 257 7.20 3.90 22.54
N ARG A 258 7.40 5.11 21.98
CA ARG A 258 6.38 5.76 21.14
C ARG A 258 6.15 5.00 19.83
N LEU A 259 7.23 4.57 19.15
CA LEU A 259 7.13 3.77 17.93
C LEU A 259 6.46 2.40 18.18
N GLU A 260 6.72 1.76 19.32
CA GLU A 260 6.01 0.53 19.73
C GLU A 260 4.52 0.78 19.96
N GLN A 261 4.15 1.90 20.59
CA GLN A 261 2.76 2.30 20.78
C GLN A 261 2.06 2.60 19.45
N ASP A 262 2.71 3.32 18.53
CA ASP A 262 2.18 3.66 17.22
C ASP A 262 2.03 2.39 16.33
N LEU A 263 3.00 1.48 16.36
CA LEU A 263 2.89 0.17 15.70
C LEU A 263 1.77 -0.69 16.31
N ALA A 264 1.55 -0.63 17.62
CA ALA A 264 0.44 -1.31 18.28
C ALA A 264 -0.92 -0.67 17.98
N ALA A 265 -0.98 0.65 17.72
CA ALA A 265 -2.18 1.32 17.23
C ALA A 265 -2.48 0.90 15.79
N ALA A 266 -1.51 1.05 14.88
CA ALA A 266 -1.63 0.68 13.47
C ALA A 266 -2.04 -0.79 13.27
N ARG A 267 -1.54 -1.72 14.10
CA ARG A 267 -1.98 -3.13 14.10
C ARG A 267 -3.47 -3.29 14.41
N ARG A 268 -4.00 -2.56 15.40
CA ARG A 268 -5.44 -2.58 15.75
C ARG A 268 -6.29 -1.92 14.65
N ASP A 269 -5.79 -0.87 14.03
CA ASP A 269 -6.48 -0.22 12.90
C ASP A 269 -6.55 -1.16 11.68
N VAL A 270 -5.47 -1.88 11.37
CA VAL A 270 -5.47 -2.92 10.32
C VAL A 270 -6.40 -4.08 10.68
N GLU A 271 -6.43 -4.52 11.94
CA GLU A 271 -7.32 -5.60 12.41
C GLU A 271 -8.80 -5.20 12.31
N THR A 272 -9.16 -3.98 12.73
CA THR A 272 -10.54 -3.47 12.60
C THR A 272 -10.93 -3.25 11.13
N GLN A 273 -10.02 -2.77 10.28
CA GLN A 273 -10.24 -2.66 8.83
C GLN A 273 -10.43 -4.05 8.18
N ALA A 274 -9.65 -5.06 8.57
CA ALA A 274 -9.82 -6.43 8.11
C ALA A 274 -11.17 -7.02 8.56
N ALA A 275 -11.59 -6.78 9.81
CA ALA A 275 -12.90 -7.20 10.32
C ALA A 275 -14.07 -6.50 9.59
N MET A 276 -13.94 -5.21 9.25
CA MET A 276 -14.92 -4.48 8.43
C MET A 276 -14.97 -5.00 6.99
N ALA A 277 -13.81 -5.27 6.37
CA ALA A 277 -13.73 -5.83 5.03
C ALA A 277 -14.34 -7.25 4.96
N ALA A 278 -14.11 -8.08 5.98
CA ALA A 278 -14.73 -9.41 6.09
C ALA A 278 -16.26 -9.33 6.17
N LYS A 279 -16.80 -8.43 7.01
CA LYS A 279 -18.25 -8.18 7.11
C LYS A 279 -18.84 -7.68 5.78
N ALA A 280 -18.19 -6.70 5.14
CA ALA A 280 -18.62 -6.18 3.84
C ALA A 280 -18.62 -7.26 2.74
N ASN A 281 -17.64 -8.17 2.74
CA ASN A 281 -17.58 -9.27 1.78
C ASN A 281 -18.66 -10.34 2.02
N GLU A 282 -19.01 -10.63 3.28
CA GLU A 282 -20.15 -11.50 3.59
C GLU A 282 -21.50 -10.82 3.25
N GLU A 283 -21.68 -9.51 3.49
CA GLU A 283 -22.86 -8.77 2.99
C GLU A 283 -22.99 -8.86 1.45
N VAL A 284 -21.89 -8.69 0.72
CA VAL A 284 -21.87 -8.84 -0.75
C VAL A 284 -22.21 -10.28 -1.15
N SER A 285 -21.67 -11.28 -0.46
CA SER A 285 -21.97 -12.70 -0.69
C SER A 285 -23.45 -13.02 -0.45
N GLN A 286 -24.05 -12.47 0.60
CA GLN A 286 -25.48 -12.63 0.90
C GLN A 286 -26.36 -11.95 -0.15
N ARG A 287 -25.98 -10.75 -0.63
CA ARG A 287 -26.69 -10.08 -1.74
C ARG A 287 -26.56 -10.85 -3.06
N SER A 288 -25.43 -11.48 -3.33
CA SER A 288 -25.27 -12.37 -4.49
C SER A 288 -26.22 -13.57 -4.39
N ARG A 289 -26.19 -14.31 -3.27
CA ARG A 289 -27.11 -15.45 -3.00
C ARG A 289 -28.58 -15.05 -3.14
N ALA A 290 -28.98 -13.86 -2.67
CA ALA A 290 -30.35 -13.37 -2.80
C ALA A 290 -30.73 -12.97 -4.24
N ALA A 291 -29.79 -12.38 -5.00
CA ALA A 291 -29.97 -12.08 -6.42
C ALA A 291 -30.02 -13.37 -7.28
N GLU A 292 -29.21 -14.37 -6.94
CA GLU A 292 -29.20 -15.70 -7.57
C GLU A 292 -30.50 -16.47 -7.29
N ALA A 293 -31.00 -16.44 -6.05
CA ALA A 293 -32.28 -17.05 -5.68
C ALA A 293 -33.46 -16.39 -6.42
N SER A 294 -33.60 -15.06 -6.37
CA SER A 294 -34.67 -14.35 -7.10
C SER A 294 -34.57 -14.49 -8.62
N ALA A 295 -33.35 -14.61 -9.17
CA ALA A 295 -33.16 -14.97 -10.58
C ALA A 295 -33.45 -16.45 -10.88
N ALA A 296 -33.39 -17.37 -9.90
CA ALA A 296 -33.84 -18.74 -10.07
C ALA A 296 -35.37 -18.83 -10.01
N ASP A 297 -36.01 -18.11 -9.09
CA ASP A 297 -37.48 -18.02 -8.99
C ASP A 297 -38.09 -17.44 -10.27
N LEU A 298 -37.49 -16.38 -10.84
CA LEU A 298 -37.92 -15.81 -12.12
C LEU A 298 -37.72 -16.79 -13.29
N ARG A 299 -36.64 -17.60 -13.29
CA ARG A 299 -36.49 -18.66 -14.30
C ARG A 299 -37.56 -19.74 -14.15
N GLN A 300 -37.90 -20.12 -12.92
CA GLN A 300 -38.98 -21.09 -12.66
C GLN A 300 -40.36 -20.57 -13.08
N SER A 301 -40.68 -19.30 -12.84
CA SER A 301 -41.97 -18.73 -13.29
C SER A 301 -42.03 -18.64 -14.81
N MET A 302 -40.97 -18.15 -15.47
CA MET A 302 -40.88 -18.13 -16.93
C MET A 302 -40.91 -19.52 -17.57
N GLN A 303 -40.39 -20.56 -16.89
CA GLN A 303 -40.50 -21.94 -17.36
C GLN A 303 -41.93 -22.48 -17.18
N LYS A 304 -42.59 -22.23 -16.04
CA LYS A 304 -44.00 -22.59 -15.82
C LYS A 304 -44.94 -21.92 -16.84
N GLU A 305 -44.68 -20.67 -17.23
CA GLU A 305 -45.43 -20.00 -18.30
C GLU A 305 -45.19 -20.60 -19.69
N ARG A 306 -43.97 -21.11 -19.97
CA ARG A 306 -43.71 -21.87 -21.21
C ARG A 306 -44.44 -23.20 -21.21
N GLU A 307 -44.35 -23.97 -20.12
CA GLU A 307 -45.05 -25.24 -19.95
C GLU A 307 -46.58 -25.05 -20.09
N ARG A 308 -47.15 -23.96 -19.54
CA ARG A 308 -48.54 -23.55 -19.76
C ARG A 308 -48.86 -23.25 -21.22
N ALA A 309 -48.03 -22.43 -21.88
CA ALA A 309 -48.21 -22.10 -23.30
C ALA A 309 -48.13 -23.34 -24.20
N ASP A 310 -47.22 -24.28 -23.90
CA ASP A 310 -47.09 -25.56 -24.61
C ASP A 310 -48.32 -26.46 -24.40
N THR A 311 -48.87 -26.53 -23.17
CA THR A 311 -50.14 -27.26 -22.94
C THR A 311 -51.32 -26.62 -23.69
N LEU A 312 -51.43 -25.29 -23.69
CA LEU A 312 -52.48 -24.59 -24.44
C LEU A 312 -52.32 -24.76 -25.96
N ALA A 313 -51.08 -24.80 -26.46
CA ALA A 313 -50.80 -25.10 -27.87
C ALA A 313 -51.21 -26.54 -28.23
N GLN A 314 -51.00 -27.51 -27.33
CA GLN A 314 -51.47 -28.88 -27.50
C GLN A 314 -53.01 -28.96 -27.50
N GLU A 315 -53.70 -28.33 -26.55
CA GLU A 315 -55.16 -28.24 -26.51
C GLU A 315 -55.76 -27.56 -27.75
N LEU A 316 -55.14 -26.48 -28.24
CA LEU A 316 -55.52 -25.83 -29.50
C LEU A 316 -55.28 -26.72 -30.72
N SER A 317 -54.24 -27.56 -30.71
CA SER A 317 -54.00 -28.54 -31.78
C SER A 317 -55.04 -29.68 -31.77
N LEU A 318 -55.43 -30.15 -30.59
CA LEU A 318 -56.41 -31.22 -30.39
C LEU A 318 -57.83 -30.74 -30.74
N THR A 319 -58.22 -29.56 -30.28
CA THR A 319 -59.51 -28.94 -30.65
C THR A 319 -59.58 -28.66 -32.16
N ARG A 320 -58.49 -28.17 -32.77
CA ARG A 320 -58.42 -27.99 -34.23
C ARG A 320 -58.53 -29.31 -35.00
N SER A 321 -57.90 -30.39 -34.53
CA SER A 321 -58.01 -31.70 -35.18
C SER A 321 -59.41 -32.31 -35.02
N ALA A 322 -60.05 -32.14 -33.86
CA ALA A 322 -61.43 -32.53 -33.62
C ALA A 322 -62.42 -31.75 -34.51
N ILE A 323 -62.21 -30.45 -34.71
CA ILE A 323 -63.00 -29.63 -35.65
C ILE A 323 -62.86 -30.17 -37.08
N TYR A 324 -61.65 -30.48 -37.55
CA TYR A 324 -61.47 -31.08 -38.88
C TYR A 324 -62.11 -32.48 -39.00
N ALA A 325 -62.06 -33.30 -37.95
CA ALA A 325 -62.72 -34.60 -37.93
C ALA A 325 -64.26 -34.47 -38.03
N TYR A 326 -64.85 -33.54 -37.28
CA TYR A 326 -66.29 -33.26 -37.33
C TYR A 326 -66.73 -32.68 -38.68
N GLN A 327 -65.92 -31.80 -39.28
CA GLN A 327 -66.13 -31.28 -40.64
C GLN A 327 -66.06 -32.41 -41.69
N ALA A 328 -65.14 -33.36 -41.55
CA ALA A 328 -65.06 -34.52 -42.44
C ALA A 328 -66.28 -35.45 -42.27
N GLN A 329 -66.72 -35.71 -41.03
CA GLN A 329 -67.89 -36.55 -40.75
C GLN A 329 -69.19 -35.93 -41.28
N THR A 330 -69.41 -34.64 -41.05
CA THR A 330 -70.59 -33.92 -41.60
C THR A 330 -70.56 -33.85 -43.12
N ALA A 331 -69.39 -33.67 -43.75
CA ALA A 331 -69.23 -33.73 -45.20
C ALA A 331 -69.50 -35.14 -45.78
N LEU A 332 -69.19 -36.21 -45.05
CA LEU A 332 -69.54 -37.60 -45.43
C LEU A 332 -71.05 -37.86 -45.32
N LEU A 333 -71.69 -37.42 -44.23
CA LEU A 333 -73.15 -37.53 -44.06
C LEU A 333 -73.91 -36.75 -45.14
N ALA A 334 -73.46 -35.53 -45.47
CA ALA A 334 -74.03 -34.73 -46.56
C ALA A 334 -73.85 -35.38 -47.95
N LYS A 335 -72.71 -36.05 -48.20
CA LYS A 335 -72.53 -36.84 -49.44
C LYS A 335 -73.46 -38.07 -49.48
N GLY A 336 -73.70 -38.71 -48.33
CA GLY A 336 -74.64 -39.81 -48.20
C GLY A 336 -76.07 -39.40 -48.56
N SER A 337 -76.60 -38.35 -47.91
CA SER A 337 -77.96 -37.87 -48.16
C SER A 337 -78.15 -37.32 -49.58
N VAL A 338 -77.14 -36.66 -50.16
CA VAL A 338 -77.18 -36.26 -51.59
C VAL A 338 -77.22 -37.48 -52.52
N ALA A 339 -76.48 -38.55 -52.22
CA ALA A 339 -76.53 -39.78 -53.03
C ALA A 339 -77.86 -40.53 -52.89
N GLU A 340 -78.51 -40.47 -51.73
CA GLU A 340 -79.87 -41.00 -51.52
C GLU A 340 -80.93 -40.18 -52.24
N LEU A 341 -80.86 -38.84 -52.18
CA LEU A 341 -81.73 -37.94 -52.95
C LEU A 341 -81.54 -38.09 -54.47
N GLN A 342 -80.33 -38.37 -54.94
CA GLN A 342 -80.09 -38.71 -56.36
C GLN A 342 -80.73 -40.04 -56.75
N LYS A 343 -80.69 -41.06 -55.87
CA LYS A 343 -81.36 -42.34 -56.12
C LYS A 343 -82.89 -42.20 -56.12
N SER A 344 -83.48 -41.46 -55.19
CA SER A 344 -84.93 -41.24 -55.17
C SER A 344 -85.40 -40.39 -56.37
N LEU A 345 -84.63 -39.35 -56.75
CA LEU A 345 -84.89 -38.58 -57.98
C LEU A 345 -84.82 -39.46 -59.23
N GLN A 346 -83.90 -40.43 -59.30
CA GLN A 346 -83.84 -41.36 -60.42
C GLN A 346 -85.02 -42.35 -60.40
N GLN A 347 -85.40 -42.88 -59.23
CA GLN A 347 -86.61 -43.71 -59.11
C GLN A 347 -87.88 -42.96 -59.51
N GLU A 348 -88.01 -41.67 -59.18
CA GLU A 348 -89.11 -40.83 -59.66
C GLU A 348 -89.07 -40.62 -61.18
N ARG A 349 -87.88 -40.42 -61.77
CA ARG A 349 -87.75 -40.38 -63.25
C ARG A 349 -88.18 -41.68 -63.91
N ASP A 350 -87.70 -42.81 -63.37
CA ASP A 350 -88.04 -44.15 -63.87
C ASP A 350 -89.54 -44.42 -63.72
N ARG A 351 -90.16 -43.99 -62.61
CA ARG A 351 -91.62 -43.98 -62.40
C ARG A 351 -92.35 -43.08 -63.39
N THR A 352 -91.87 -41.87 -63.66
CA THR A 352 -92.49 -41.00 -64.68
C THR A 352 -92.39 -41.61 -66.07
N GLY A 353 -91.28 -42.27 -66.43
CA GLY A 353 -91.16 -43.01 -67.68
C GLY A 353 -92.12 -44.20 -67.77
N GLN A 354 -92.33 -44.93 -66.66
CA GLN A 354 -93.35 -45.98 -66.59
C GLN A 354 -94.77 -45.42 -66.70
N LEU A 355 -95.06 -44.27 -66.10
CA LEU A 355 -96.35 -43.57 -66.21
C LEU A 355 -96.58 -42.99 -67.60
N GLU A 356 -95.56 -42.47 -68.28
CA GLU A 356 -95.63 -42.04 -69.68
C GLU A 356 -95.88 -43.21 -70.63
N GLN A 357 -95.23 -44.36 -70.39
CA GLN A 357 -95.50 -45.60 -71.12
C GLN A 357 -96.93 -46.10 -70.86
N ALA A 358 -97.38 -46.11 -69.60
CA ALA A 358 -98.74 -46.48 -69.23
C ALA A 358 -99.79 -45.51 -69.81
N LEU A 359 -99.52 -44.20 -69.85
CA LEU A 359 -100.35 -43.21 -70.52
C LEU A 359 -100.33 -43.37 -72.05
N ALA A 360 -99.22 -43.82 -72.65
CA ALA A 360 -99.17 -44.13 -74.07
C ALA A 360 -99.92 -45.44 -74.40
N VAL A 361 -100.01 -46.40 -73.48
CA VAL A 361 -100.90 -47.57 -73.59
C VAL A 361 -102.35 -47.13 -73.41
N ALA A 362 -102.67 -46.47 -72.30
CA ALA A 362 -104.02 -45.97 -72.00
C ALA A 362 -104.56 -44.99 -73.05
N ARG A 363 -103.70 -44.24 -73.76
CA ARG A 363 -104.13 -43.45 -74.92
C ARG A 363 -104.57 -44.32 -76.09
N ARG A 364 -103.82 -45.38 -76.44
CA ARG A 364 -104.26 -46.36 -77.46
C ARG A 364 -105.54 -47.08 -77.02
N ASP A 365 -105.68 -47.36 -75.73
CA ASP A 365 -106.91 -47.94 -75.17
C ASP A 365 -108.08 -46.93 -75.21
N ILE A 366 -107.83 -45.64 -75.01
CA ILE A 366 -108.82 -44.55 -75.16
C ILE A 366 -109.15 -44.29 -76.63
N ASP A 367 -108.20 -44.40 -77.56
CA ASP A 367 -108.46 -44.33 -79.01
C ASP A 367 -109.33 -45.53 -79.45
N ALA A 368 -109.05 -46.73 -78.94
CA ALA A 368 -109.89 -47.91 -79.12
C ALA A 368 -111.27 -47.77 -78.44
N GLN A 369 -111.33 -47.22 -77.21
CA GLN A 369 -112.57 -47.00 -76.49
C GLN A 369 -113.38 -45.83 -77.04
N THR A 370 -112.80 -44.83 -77.70
CA THR A 370 -113.56 -43.78 -78.40
C THR A 370 -114.12 -44.30 -79.73
N ALA A 371 -113.42 -45.22 -80.40
CA ALA A 371 -113.98 -46.02 -81.50
C ALA A 371 -115.09 -47.01 -81.07
N LEU A 372 -115.32 -47.18 -79.76
CA LEU A 372 -116.47 -47.88 -79.17
C LEU A 372 -117.52 -46.91 -78.58
N ALA A 373 -117.09 -45.82 -77.95
CA ALA A 373 -117.97 -44.81 -77.35
C ALA A 373 -118.68 -43.97 -78.41
N ALA A 374 -118.07 -43.75 -79.58
CA ALA A 374 -118.76 -43.21 -80.76
C ALA A 374 -119.86 -44.14 -81.32
N LYS A 375 -120.02 -45.35 -80.75
CA LYS A 375 -121.14 -46.28 -81.02
C LYS A 375 -122.11 -46.41 -79.83
N ALA A 376 -121.89 -45.64 -78.76
CA ALA A 376 -122.70 -45.63 -77.53
C ALA A 376 -123.13 -44.21 -77.12
N SER A 377 -122.52 -43.16 -77.66
CA SER A 377 -122.86 -41.76 -77.40
C SER A 377 -124.25 -41.35 -77.93
N ASP A 378 -124.80 -42.12 -78.87
CA ASP A 378 -126.20 -41.96 -79.32
C ASP A 378 -127.23 -42.34 -78.22
N GLU A 379 -126.81 -43.12 -77.22
CA GLU A 379 -127.72 -43.81 -76.29
C GLU A 379 -127.81 -43.15 -74.90
N VAL A 380 -126.87 -42.26 -74.55
CA VAL A 380 -126.74 -41.65 -73.20
C VAL A 380 -127.15 -40.17 -73.16
N ALA A 381 -127.84 -39.67 -74.19
CA ALA A 381 -128.42 -38.31 -74.23
C ALA A 381 -129.64 -38.10 -73.29
N ARG A 382 -129.82 -38.96 -72.27
CA ARG A 382 -130.96 -38.95 -71.33
C ARG A 382 -130.47 -38.86 -69.87
N LEU A 383 -130.97 -37.84 -69.16
CA LEU A 383 -131.00 -37.65 -67.69
C LEU A 383 -129.79 -36.99 -66.95
N THR A 384 -129.57 -35.70 -67.25
CA THR A 384 -129.60 -34.54 -66.30
C THR A 384 -129.39 -34.70 -64.76
N GLN A 385 -128.49 -33.88 -64.16
CA GLN A 385 -128.67 -32.81 -63.10
C GLN A 385 -129.56 -33.05 -61.83
N THR A 386 -129.45 -32.43 -60.62
CA THR A 386 -128.62 -31.41 -59.89
C THR A 386 -129.14 -31.31 -58.41
N ALA A 387 -128.64 -30.55 -57.40
CA ALA A 387 -127.31 -30.12 -56.90
C ALA A 387 -127.45 -29.11 -55.70
N LYS A 388 -126.43 -28.95 -54.82
CA LYS A 388 -126.29 -27.93 -53.71
C LYS A 388 -127.20 -28.15 -52.45
N ALA A 389 -126.88 -27.88 -51.17
CA ALA A 389 -126.14 -26.83 -50.39
C ALA A 389 -127.03 -25.66 -49.87
N ASP A 390 -126.83 -24.97 -48.73
CA ASP A 390 -125.65 -24.80 -47.82
C ASP A 390 -126.04 -24.42 -46.33
N ALA A 391 -125.08 -24.06 -45.44
CA ALA A 391 -125.25 -23.71 -43.99
C ALA A 391 -124.12 -22.75 -43.46
N PRO A 392 -123.80 -22.55 -42.14
CA PRO A 392 -124.56 -22.30 -40.89
C PRO A 392 -124.11 -20.99 -40.12
N GLU A 393 -124.78 -20.59 -39.02
CA GLU A 393 -124.42 -19.37 -38.24
C GLU A 393 -123.48 -19.54 -37.03
N GLN A 394 -123.44 -20.70 -36.34
CA GLN A 394 -122.77 -20.85 -35.03
C GLN A 394 -121.25 -20.56 -35.02
N ARG A 395 -120.59 -20.52 -36.18
CA ARG A 395 -119.13 -20.30 -36.34
C ARG A 395 -118.67 -18.86 -36.05
N LEU A 396 -119.58 -17.90 -35.84
CA LEU A 396 -119.20 -16.52 -35.55
C LEU A 396 -118.77 -16.31 -34.09
N MET A 397 -119.54 -16.82 -33.12
CA MET A 397 -119.26 -16.61 -31.68
C MET A 397 -117.95 -17.25 -31.22
N GLN A 398 -117.57 -18.40 -31.78
CA GLN A 398 -116.28 -19.06 -31.49
C GLN A 398 -115.09 -18.17 -31.91
N LYS A 399 -115.17 -17.57 -33.11
CA LYS A 399 -114.13 -16.66 -33.64
C LYS A 399 -113.94 -15.39 -32.84
N GLU A 400 -114.92 -14.97 -32.04
CA GLU A 400 -114.78 -13.80 -31.17
C GLU A 400 -114.06 -14.13 -29.86
N HIS A 401 -114.24 -15.33 -29.31
CA HIS A 401 -113.47 -15.80 -28.15
C HIS A 401 -112.01 -16.05 -28.54
N GLU A 402 -111.77 -16.73 -29.66
CA GLU A 402 -110.42 -16.97 -30.22
C GLU A 402 -109.60 -15.68 -30.40
N ARG A 403 -110.26 -14.56 -30.73
CA ARG A 403 -109.62 -13.23 -30.87
C ARG A 403 -109.26 -12.60 -29.52
N ALA A 404 -110.07 -12.79 -28.48
CA ALA A 404 -109.79 -12.27 -27.16
C ALA A 404 -108.56 -12.96 -26.53
N ASP A 405 -108.50 -14.28 -26.65
CA ASP A 405 -107.37 -15.08 -26.16
C ASP A 405 -106.06 -14.76 -26.90
N ALA A 406 -106.12 -14.53 -28.23
CA ALA A 406 -104.96 -14.09 -29.01
C ALA A 406 -104.40 -12.74 -28.53
N LEU A 407 -105.25 -11.75 -28.27
CA LEU A 407 -104.84 -10.44 -27.76
C LEU A 407 -104.24 -10.52 -26.34
N ALA A 408 -104.73 -11.42 -25.49
CA ALA A 408 -104.13 -11.68 -24.19
C ALA A 408 -102.73 -12.29 -24.30
N GLN A 409 -102.53 -13.23 -25.23
CA GLN A 409 -101.22 -13.81 -25.53
C GLN A 409 -100.24 -12.77 -26.08
N ASP A 410 -100.66 -11.94 -27.04
CA ASP A 410 -99.83 -10.86 -27.60
C ASP A 410 -99.39 -9.84 -26.53
N LEU A 411 -100.28 -9.45 -25.61
CA LEU A 411 -99.93 -8.57 -24.49
C LEU A 411 -98.94 -9.22 -23.51
N SER A 412 -99.05 -10.53 -23.26
CA SER A 412 -98.06 -11.25 -22.44
C SER A 412 -96.68 -11.33 -23.13
N MET A 413 -96.66 -11.57 -24.44
CA MET A 413 -95.45 -11.63 -25.26
C MET A 413 -94.80 -10.25 -25.43
N ALA A 414 -95.60 -9.17 -25.46
CA ALA A 414 -95.08 -7.79 -25.43
C ALA A 414 -94.37 -7.50 -24.10
N ARG A 415 -94.94 -7.91 -22.96
CA ARG A 415 -94.31 -7.75 -21.63
C ARG A 415 -93.00 -8.52 -21.49
N THR A 416 -92.92 -9.77 -21.96
CA THR A 416 -91.66 -10.53 -21.91
C THR A 416 -90.58 -9.94 -22.81
N LYS A 417 -90.95 -9.37 -23.97
CA LYS A 417 -90.02 -8.60 -24.83
C LYS A 417 -89.49 -7.34 -24.14
N ILE A 418 -90.34 -6.60 -23.42
CA ILE A 418 -89.91 -5.42 -22.64
C ILE A 418 -88.86 -5.81 -21.59
N TYR A 419 -89.14 -6.83 -20.76
CA TYR A 419 -88.16 -7.34 -19.79
C TYR A 419 -86.86 -7.84 -20.44
N ALA A 420 -86.93 -8.46 -21.62
CA ALA A 420 -85.74 -8.88 -22.35
C ALA A 420 -84.89 -7.68 -22.83
N TYR A 421 -85.52 -6.61 -23.31
CA TYR A 421 -84.82 -5.38 -23.71
C TYR A 421 -84.27 -4.60 -22.52
N GLU A 422 -84.98 -4.54 -21.38
CA GLU A 422 -84.48 -3.94 -20.14
C GLU A 422 -83.25 -4.70 -19.61
N ALA A 423 -83.28 -6.04 -19.64
CA ALA A 423 -82.13 -6.87 -19.28
C ALA A 423 -80.94 -6.75 -20.25
N GLN A 424 -81.17 -6.45 -21.53
CA GLN A 424 -80.13 -6.13 -22.49
C GLN A 424 -79.54 -4.74 -22.27
N ALA A 425 -80.39 -3.73 -21.99
CA ALA A 425 -79.96 -2.38 -21.67
C ALA A 425 -79.13 -2.31 -20.38
N ALA A 426 -79.51 -3.08 -19.36
CA ALA A 426 -78.74 -3.23 -18.13
C ALA A 426 -77.31 -3.74 -18.42
N LYS A 427 -77.18 -4.86 -19.15
CA LYS A 427 -75.87 -5.43 -19.53
C LYS A 427 -75.02 -4.46 -20.36
N ALA A 428 -75.61 -3.80 -21.35
CA ALA A 428 -74.92 -2.78 -22.14
C ALA A 428 -74.44 -1.60 -21.27
N SER A 429 -75.15 -1.26 -20.18
CA SER A 429 -74.72 -0.23 -19.23
C SER A 429 -73.59 -0.70 -18.30
N GLU A 430 -73.57 -1.97 -17.92
CA GLU A 430 -72.47 -2.60 -17.16
C GLU A 430 -71.19 -2.71 -18.01
N GLU A 431 -71.31 -3.15 -19.27
CA GLU A 431 -70.22 -3.17 -20.25
C GLU A 431 -69.67 -1.75 -20.49
N ALA A 432 -70.55 -0.75 -20.65
CA ALA A 432 -70.14 0.65 -20.77
C ALA A 432 -69.49 1.22 -19.49
N ALA A 433 -69.77 0.67 -18.30
CA ALA A 433 -69.07 1.02 -17.07
C ALA A 433 -67.68 0.36 -16.99
N GLN A 434 -67.57 -0.91 -17.39
CA GLN A 434 -66.29 -1.62 -17.47
C GLN A 434 -65.32 -0.96 -18.46
N LEU A 435 -65.82 -0.55 -19.64
CA LEU A 435 -65.02 0.20 -20.63
C LEU A 435 -64.53 1.56 -20.10
N LYS A 436 -65.32 2.24 -19.25
CA LYS A 436 -64.89 3.48 -18.59
C LYS A 436 -63.78 3.22 -17.55
N GLN A 437 -63.86 2.13 -16.80
CA GLN A 437 -62.78 1.75 -15.87
C GLN A 437 -61.48 1.45 -16.63
N GLN A 438 -61.54 0.69 -17.72
CA GLN A 438 -60.39 0.41 -18.59
C GLN A 438 -59.81 1.71 -19.21
N ALA A 439 -60.65 2.71 -19.50
CA ALA A 439 -60.20 4.03 -19.95
C ALA A 439 -59.45 4.82 -18.86
N SER A 440 -59.86 4.74 -17.58
CA SER A 440 -59.07 5.30 -16.47
C SER A 440 -57.79 4.54 -16.20
N ASP A 441 -57.80 3.20 -16.31
CA ASP A 441 -56.63 2.37 -16.06
C ASP A 441 -55.55 2.62 -17.13
N THR A 442 -55.94 2.69 -18.41
CA THR A 442 -55.04 3.05 -19.52
C THR A 442 -54.52 4.50 -19.42
N ALA A 443 -55.33 5.45 -18.94
CA ALA A 443 -54.86 6.80 -18.64
C ALA A 443 -53.80 6.81 -17.52
N SER A 444 -53.97 6.00 -16.47
CA SER A 444 -52.97 5.86 -15.39
C SER A 444 -51.65 5.26 -15.89
N LEU A 445 -51.72 4.28 -16.79
CA LEU A 445 -50.56 3.65 -17.42
C LEU A 445 -49.83 4.63 -18.35
N GLY A 446 -50.56 5.52 -19.04
CA GLY A 446 -50.00 6.63 -19.80
C GLY A 446 -49.20 7.62 -18.92
N GLN A 447 -49.70 7.95 -17.73
CA GLN A 447 -48.96 8.78 -16.77
C GLN A 447 -47.70 8.09 -16.22
N ALA A 448 -47.76 6.78 -15.98
CA ALA A 448 -46.59 6.01 -15.57
C ALA A 448 -45.50 6.02 -16.66
N GLN A 449 -45.85 5.71 -17.90
CA GLN A 449 -44.93 5.78 -19.04
C GLN A 449 -44.31 7.18 -19.21
N GLN A 450 -45.08 8.24 -18.97
CA GLN A 450 -44.58 9.61 -19.12
C GLN A 450 -43.53 9.95 -18.05
N ARG A 451 -43.75 9.55 -16.79
CA ARG A 451 -42.76 9.68 -15.71
C ARG A 451 -41.48 8.91 -16.01
N ASP A 452 -41.58 7.74 -16.64
CA ASP A 452 -40.41 6.94 -17.01
C ASP A 452 -39.65 7.51 -18.22
N ARG A 453 -40.33 8.19 -19.16
CA ARG A 453 -39.67 9.02 -20.18
C ARG A 453 -38.92 10.20 -19.55
N GLU A 454 -39.54 10.92 -18.63
CA GLU A 454 -38.92 12.05 -17.92
C GLU A 454 -37.68 11.62 -17.11
N ARG A 455 -37.74 10.46 -16.44
CA ARG A 455 -36.60 9.82 -15.77
C ARG A 455 -35.49 9.43 -16.75
N ALA A 456 -35.84 8.83 -17.89
CA ALA A 456 -34.86 8.47 -18.92
C ALA A 456 -34.17 9.72 -19.53
N GLU A 457 -34.91 10.81 -19.74
CA GLU A 457 -34.35 12.09 -20.16
C GLU A 457 -33.42 12.71 -19.11
N GLN A 458 -33.77 12.66 -17.83
CA GLN A 458 -32.91 13.11 -16.74
C GLN A 458 -31.59 12.33 -16.72
N LEU A 459 -31.66 11.00 -16.75
CA LEU A 459 -30.48 10.13 -16.82
C LEU A 459 -29.64 10.39 -18.08
N ALA A 460 -30.26 10.66 -19.23
CA ALA A 460 -29.54 11.01 -20.45
C ALA A 460 -28.81 12.37 -20.33
N ARG A 461 -29.42 13.37 -19.68
CA ARG A 461 -28.80 14.67 -19.40
C ARG A 461 -27.63 14.54 -18.42
N ASP A 462 -27.78 13.73 -17.37
CA ASP A 462 -26.72 13.49 -16.38
C ASP A 462 -25.55 12.69 -16.97
N LEU A 463 -25.81 11.66 -17.78
CA LEU A 463 -24.76 10.97 -18.54
C LEU A 463 -24.05 11.90 -19.53
N ALA A 464 -24.78 12.81 -20.18
CA ALA A 464 -24.17 13.82 -21.05
C ALA A 464 -23.38 14.89 -20.28
N LYS A 465 -23.70 15.15 -19.01
CA LYS A 465 -22.88 15.99 -18.11
C LYS A 465 -21.62 15.26 -17.70
N ALA A 466 -21.74 14.02 -17.21
CA ALA A 466 -20.62 13.19 -16.78
C ALA A 466 -19.59 12.95 -17.89
N LYS A 467 -20.04 12.76 -19.14
CA LYS A 467 -19.15 12.68 -20.31
C LYS A 467 -18.34 13.96 -20.51
N ARG A 468 -18.98 15.13 -20.58
CA ARG A 468 -18.28 16.43 -20.70
C ARG A 468 -17.31 16.68 -19.54
N GLU A 469 -17.62 16.20 -18.35
CA GLU A 469 -16.74 16.31 -17.19
C GLU A 469 -15.51 15.39 -17.30
N LEU A 470 -15.68 14.17 -17.82
CA LEU A 470 -14.58 13.26 -18.16
C LEU A 470 -13.71 13.83 -19.30
N ASP A 471 -14.32 14.34 -20.37
CA ASP A 471 -13.62 14.99 -21.49
C ASP A 471 -12.80 16.19 -20.98
N ALA A 472 -13.36 16.98 -20.06
CA ALA A 472 -12.65 18.07 -19.41
C ALA A 472 -11.56 17.60 -18.43
N GLN A 473 -11.65 16.38 -17.87
CA GLN A 473 -10.58 15.80 -17.05
C GLN A 473 -9.42 15.29 -17.91
N THR A 474 -9.69 14.61 -19.04
CA THR A 474 -8.64 14.20 -19.98
C THR A 474 -7.94 15.42 -20.60
N GLU A 475 -8.67 16.48 -20.92
CA GLU A 475 -8.11 17.78 -21.36
C GLU A 475 -7.28 18.52 -20.31
N ARG A 476 -7.42 18.20 -19.01
CA ARG A 476 -6.52 18.71 -17.96
C ARG A 476 -5.30 17.79 -17.80
N ALA A 477 -5.49 16.48 -17.87
CA ALA A 477 -4.41 15.50 -17.79
C ALA A 477 -3.41 15.61 -18.96
N SER A 478 -3.88 15.91 -20.18
CA SER A 478 -3.01 16.19 -21.33
C SER A 478 -2.16 17.44 -21.10
N LYS A 479 -2.77 18.54 -20.64
CA LYS A 479 -2.06 19.80 -20.36
C LYS A 479 -1.06 19.65 -19.20
N ALA A 480 -1.42 18.92 -18.15
CA ALA A 480 -0.50 18.60 -17.05
C ALA A 480 0.71 17.75 -17.53
N SER A 481 0.49 16.77 -18.43
CA SER A 481 1.59 15.96 -18.96
C SER A 481 2.50 16.73 -19.93
N GLU A 482 1.93 17.63 -20.74
CA GLU A 482 2.71 18.60 -21.53
C GLU A 482 3.57 19.51 -20.64
N GLU A 483 3.03 20.03 -19.54
CA GLU A 483 3.79 20.88 -18.62
C GLU A 483 4.89 20.11 -17.89
N VAL A 484 4.65 18.87 -17.47
CA VAL A 484 5.69 17.98 -16.94
C VAL A 484 6.77 17.71 -17.99
N ALA A 485 6.43 17.53 -19.26
CA ALA A 485 7.40 17.38 -20.35
C ALA A 485 8.24 18.66 -20.55
N ARG A 486 7.62 19.85 -20.51
CA ARG A 486 8.32 21.14 -20.57
C ARG A 486 9.28 21.32 -19.39
N VAL A 487 8.88 20.94 -18.17
CA VAL A 487 9.74 21.01 -16.96
C VAL A 487 10.89 19.99 -17.03
N LYS A 488 10.67 18.76 -17.52
CA LYS A 488 11.76 17.80 -17.78
C LYS A 488 12.78 18.39 -18.76
N GLN A 489 12.31 18.91 -19.89
CA GLN A 489 13.18 19.49 -20.92
C GLN A 489 13.91 20.77 -20.45
N ALA A 490 13.37 21.51 -19.49
CA ALA A 490 14.09 22.61 -18.84
C ALA A 490 15.24 22.07 -17.97
N ARG A 491 14.96 21.16 -17.03
CA ARG A 491 15.99 20.52 -16.18
C ARG A 491 17.10 19.85 -17.00
N GLU A 492 16.75 19.24 -18.14
CA GLU A 492 17.71 18.64 -19.06
C GLU A 492 18.66 19.68 -19.66
N ARG A 493 18.16 20.84 -20.09
CA ARG A 493 18.98 21.99 -20.52
C ARG A 493 19.87 22.49 -19.39
N ASP A 494 19.29 22.79 -18.22
CA ASP A 494 20.03 23.28 -17.03
C ASP A 494 21.19 22.33 -16.67
N SER A 495 20.93 21.01 -16.71
CA SER A 495 21.94 19.98 -16.43
C SER A 495 23.01 19.87 -17.52
N ALA A 496 22.70 20.19 -18.78
CA ALA A 496 23.66 20.22 -19.88
C ALA A 496 24.53 21.48 -19.80
N GLU A 497 23.94 22.63 -19.46
CA GLU A 497 24.65 23.87 -19.20
C GLU A 497 25.63 23.72 -18.02
N LEU A 498 25.17 23.18 -16.89
CA LEU A 498 26.04 22.87 -15.73
C LEU A 498 27.18 21.90 -16.10
N ARG A 499 26.92 20.87 -16.91
CA ARG A 499 27.97 19.99 -17.43
C ARG A 499 28.97 20.73 -18.31
N SER A 500 28.51 21.65 -19.17
CA SER A 500 29.40 22.48 -20.00
C SER A 500 30.27 23.46 -19.18
N LEU A 501 29.74 23.99 -18.08
CA LEU A 501 30.48 24.83 -17.14
C LEU A 501 31.54 24.00 -16.39
N LEU A 502 31.18 22.82 -15.86
CA LEU A 502 32.13 21.94 -15.20
C LEU A 502 33.27 21.46 -16.13
N LEU A 503 32.99 21.25 -17.42
CA LEU A 503 34.04 20.97 -18.42
C LEU A 503 34.97 22.18 -18.59
N ARG A 504 34.44 23.40 -18.75
CA ARG A 504 35.25 24.62 -18.87
C ARG A 504 36.11 24.90 -17.63
N GLU A 505 35.61 24.65 -16.43
CA GLU A 505 36.43 24.81 -15.22
C GLU A 505 37.52 23.72 -15.11
N ARG A 506 37.28 22.50 -15.60
CA ARG A 506 38.32 21.47 -15.72
C ARG A 506 39.40 21.85 -16.74
N GLU A 507 39.00 22.30 -17.93
CA GLU A 507 39.92 22.78 -18.97
C GLU A 507 40.83 23.92 -18.45
N ARG A 508 40.26 24.85 -17.66
CA ARG A 508 41.02 25.90 -16.96
C ARG A 508 41.95 25.36 -15.88
N ALA A 509 41.48 24.43 -15.05
CA ALA A 509 42.29 23.83 -13.99
C ALA A 509 43.50 23.08 -14.57
N GLU A 510 43.29 22.24 -15.59
CA GLU A 510 44.38 21.57 -16.31
C GLU A 510 45.31 22.57 -17.02
N GLY A 511 44.79 23.71 -17.50
CA GLY A 511 45.59 24.81 -18.03
C GLY A 511 46.55 25.37 -16.98
N LEU A 512 46.02 25.75 -15.81
CA LEU A 512 46.81 26.23 -14.67
C LEU A 512 47.80 25.18 -14.16
N GLU A 513 47.47 23.90 -14.18
CA GLU A 513 48.41 22.82 -13.85
C GLU A 513 49.56 22.71 -14.85
N ARG A 514 49.30 22.86 -16.16
CA ARG A 514 50.34 22.92 -17.21
C ARG A 514 51.23 24.14 -17.03
N ASP A 515 50.66 25.32 -16.76
CA ASP A 515 51.42 26.55 -16.52
C ASP A 515 52.30 26.44 -15.26
N LEU A 516 51.78 25.86 -14.18
CA LEU A 516 52.54 25.58 -12.95
C LEU A 516 53.62 24.50 -13.16
N ALA A 517 53.40 23.52 -14.04
CA ALA A 517 54.42 22.55 -14.41
C ALA A 517 55.56 23.20 -15.21
N LEU A 518 55.24 24.07 -16.17
CA LEU A 518 56.23 24.86 -16.92
C LEU A 518 57.03 25.78 -15.99
N ALA A 519 56.36 26.55 -15.12
CA ALA A 519 57.04 27.42 -14.15
C ALA A 519 57.96 26.66 -13.18
N ARG A 520 57.63 25.40 -12.84
CA ARG A 520 58.53 24.50 -12.08
C ARG A 520 59.74 24.05 -12.91
N GLN A 521 59.55 23.73 -14.19
CA GLN A 521 60.65 23.38 -15.11
C GLN A 521 61.58 24.57 -15.35
N ASP A 522 61.05 25.78 -15.58
CA ASP A 522 61.83 27.01 -15.73
C ASP A 522 62.65 27.30 -14.46
N LYS A 523 62.03 27.20 -13.28
CA LYS A 523 62.73 27.34 -12.00
C LYS A 523 63.86 26.31 -11.83
N ALA A 524 63.61 25.05 -12.21
CA ALA A 524 64.63 24.00 -12.17
C ALA A 524 65.77 24.26 -13.17
N ALA A 525 65.46 24.71 -14.39
CA ALA A 525 66.43 25.06 -15.41
C ALA A 525 67.27 26.30 -15.05
N LEU A 526 66.69 27.27 -14.32
CA LEU A 526 67.42 28.40 -13.74
C LEU A 526 68.37 27.95 -12.62
N LEU A 527 67.91 27.09 -11.71
CA LEU A 527 68.77 26.54 -10.65
C LEU A 527 69.92 25.70 -11.22
N ALA A 528 69.66 24.89 -12.26
CA ALA A 528 70.68 24.10 -12.95
C ALA A 528 71.75 24.96 -13.66
N LYS A 529 71.42 26.19 -14.06
CA LYS A 529 72.36 27.18 -14.64
C LYS A 529 73.20 27.91 -13.59
N ILE A 530 72.86 27.81 -12.30
CA ILE A 530 73.55 28.46 -11.18
C ILE A 530 74.53 27.50 -10.48
N ALA A 531 74.33 26.18 -10.61
CA ALA A 531 75.24 25.18 -10.06
C ALA A 531 76.49 24.98 -10.95
N PRO A 532 77.72 25.02 -10.40
CA PRO A 532 78.93 24.69 -11.15
C PRO A 532 79.04 23.18 -11.39
N ALA A 533 79.61 22.79 -12.53
CA ALA A 533 79.69 21.40 -12.96
C ALA A 533 80.78 20.59 -12.23
N ALA A 534 80.43 19.35 -11.85
CA ALA A 534 81.37 18.30 -11.42
C ALA A 534 80.93 16.95 -12.02
N PRO A 535 81.85 16.05 -12.41
CA PRO A 535 81.51 14.81 -13.12
C PRO A 535 81.10 13.67 -12.17
N PRO A 536 80.33 12.68 -12.66
CA PRO A 536 79.95 11.52 -11.86
C PRO A 536 81.09 10.48 -11.77
N LEU A 537 81.31 9.94 -10.58
CA LEU A 537 82.00 8.66 -10.37
C LEU A 537 81.01 7.66 -9.77
N ALA A 538 81.05 6.43 -10.26
CA ALA A 538 80.11 5.39 -9.86
C ALA A 538 80.61 4.60 -8.64
N SER A 539 79.73 4.38 -7.68
CA SER A 539 79.73 3.18 -6.84
C SER A 539 78.29 2.81 -6.44
N THR A 540 77.98 1.52 -6.50
CA THR A 540 76.75 0.93 -5.96
C THR A 540 76.81 0.96 -4.43
N GLY A 541 75.73 1.27 -3.71
CA GLY A 541 74.50 0.47 -3.64
C GLY A 541 74.41 -0.17 -2.25
N LEU A 542 74.20 0.56 -1.14
CA LEU A 542 72.97 1.22 -0.65
C LEU A 542 72.38 0.44 0.55
N ALA A 543 72.36 1.04 1.75
CA ALA A 543 71.62 0.56 2.92
C ALA A 543 71.35 1.69 3.94
N ALA A 544 70.37 1.48 4.82
CA ALA A 544 70.13 2.17 6.11
C ALA A 544 69.82 3.70 6.13
N THR A 545 68.53 4.02 6.06
CA THR A 545 67.77 4.83 7.05
C THR A 545 68.44 6.00 7.84
N GLY A 546 67.88 7.21 7.67
CA GLY A 546 67.01 7.77 8.73
C GLY A 546 67.36 9.07 9.49
N LYS A 547 66.37 9.99 9.50
CA LYS A 547 65.91 10.83 10.64
C LYS A 547 66.63 12.15 11.01
N ALA A 548 65.99 13.27 10.60
CA ALA A 548 65.85 14.57 11.29
C ALA A 548 67.14 15.40 11.60
N ALA A 549 67.12 16.72 11.86
CA ALA A 549 66.04 17.66 12.21
C ALA A 549 66.46 19.13 11.89
N ARG A 550 65.67 20.12 12.39
CA ARG A 550 66.09 21.52 12.69
C ARG A 550 66.21 22.45 11.45
N GLU A 551 66.05 23.78 11.50
CA GLU A 551 65.80 24.75 12.59
C GLU A 551 64.97 25.97 12.07
N GLU A 552 64.39 26.80 12.95
CA GLU A 552 63.83 28.14 12.65
C GLU A 552 64.63 29.18 13.46
N PRO A 553 64.81 30.45 13.02
CA PRO A 553 64.10 31.54 13.73
C PRO A 553 63.86 32.90 13.00
N LEU A 554 62.86 33.64 13.53
CA LEU A 554 62.83 35.10 13.80
C LEU A 554 62.62 36.22 12.73
N SER A 555 61.55 36.98 12.97
CA SER A 555 61.40 38.46 12.91
C SER A 555 60.91 39.17 11.61
N ALA A 556 60.36 40.39 11.79
CA ALA A 556 59.57 41.18 10.81
C ALA A 556 60.05 42.65 10.70
N PRO A 557 59.55 43.47 9.75
CA PRO A 557 58.40 44.35 10.05
C PRO A 557 57.41 44.55 8.85
N ALA A 558 56.62 45.64 8.82
CA ALA A 558 55.26 45.65 8.23
C ALA A 558 54.93 46.74 7.16
N ARG A 559 53.91 46.43 6.32
CA ARG A 559 52.96 47.35 5.60
C ARG A 559 53.50 48.25 4.45
N PRO A 560 52.63 48.89 3.62
CA PRO A 560 51.31 48.47 3.07
C PRO A 560 51.11 48.82 1.56
N ILE A 561 49.98 48.42 0.94
CA ILE A 561 49.20 49.05 -0.18
C ILE A 561 48.00 48.10 -0.43
N GLN A 562 46.70 48.45 -0.44
CA GLN A 562 45.89 49.52 -1.04
C GLN A 562 45.42 49.30 -2.50
N SER A 563 44.25 48.66 -2.66
CA SER A 563 43.14 49.04 -3.59
C SER A 563 41.99 48.03 -3.46
N GLN A 564 40.71 48.38 -3.63
CA GLN A 564 40.01 49.68 -3.65
C GLN A 564 38.54 49.43 -3.23
N ARG A 565 37.81 50.45 -2.75
CA ARG A 565 36.37 50.34 -2.46
C ARG A 565 35.63 51.56 -3.03
N GLY A 566 34.70 51.31 -3.94
CA GLY A 566 33.67 52.28 -4.34
C GLY A 566 32.39 52.09 -3.52
N ALA A 567 31.76 53.20 -3.16
CA ALA A 567 30.42 53.34 -2.59
C ALA A 567 29.89 54.72 -3.06
N PRO A 568 28.56 54.97 -3.10
CA PRO A 568 27.72 55.03 -1.90
C PRO A 568 26.49 54.08 -2.04
N ASP A 569 25.41 54.11 -1.24
CA ASP A 569 25.03 54.99 -0.12
C ASP A 569 24.19 54.25 0.95
N LYS A 570 23.32 54.98 1.66
CA LYS A 570 22.42 54.64 2.78
C LYS A 570 21.06 55.37 2.58
N PRO A 571 19.99 55.15 3.40
CA PRO A 571 20.00 54.59 4.75
C PRO A 571 18.93 53.55 5.15
N VAL A 572 19.30 52.78 6.18
CA VAL A 572 18.54 52.34 7.38
C VAL A 572 17.00 52.38 7.37
N GLN A 573 16.39 51.23 7.68
CA GLN A 573 15.24 51.12 8.59
C GLN A 573 15.28 49.77 9.35
N ASP A 574 14.46 49.63 10.41
CA ASP A 574 14.64 48.66 11.50
C ASP A 574 13.81 47.36 11.40
N GLN A 575 14.07 46.43 12.35
CA GLN A 575 13.24 45.29 12.78
C GLN A 575 13.11 44.07 11.82
N ALA A 576 12.75 42.87 12.27
CA ALA A 576 13.03 42.16 13.54
C ALA A 576 12.60 40.67 13.44
N ILE A 577 13.28 39.79 14.21
CA ILE A 577 12.77 38.52 14.78
C ILE A 577 12.39 37.35 13.81
N ALA A 578 13.19 36.28 13.95
CA ALA A 578 12.86 34.84 13.89
C ALA A 578 12.00 34.23 12.75
N ALA A 579 12.67 33.35 11.98
CA ALA A 579 12.39 31.92 12.09
C ALA A 579 13.74 31.17 12.21
N ARG A 580 13.90 30.28 13.20
CA ARG A 580 15.12 29.46 13.34
C ARG A 580 14.95 28.15 12.59
N SER A 581 15.97 27.75 11.84
CA SER A 581 16.09 26.41 11.30
C SER A 581 16.26 25.38 12.42
N GLN A 582 15.40 24.35 12.42
CA GLN A 582 15.69 23.05 13.03
C GLN A 582 15.80 22.06 11.86
N GLY A 583 16.85 21.24 11.85
CA GLY A 583 17.07 20.33 10.71
C GLY A 583 18.45 19.71 10.55
N ASP A 584 19.33 19.79 11.56
CA ASP A 584 20.60 19.03 11.57
C ASP A 584 20.83 18.41 12.95
N ALA A 585 20.62 17.10 13.01
CA ALA A 585 21.18 16.22 14.03
C ALA A 585 21.86 15.06 13.28
N PRO A 586 23.10 14.69 13.61
CA PRO A 586 23.83 13.67 12.86
C PRO A 586 23.23 12.28 13.11
N GLY A 587 22.32 11.85 12.23
CA GLY A 587 21.75 10.50 12.26
C GLY A 587 22.83 9.43 12.07
N ASN A 588 22.61 8.24 12.65
CA ASN A 588 23.62 7.19 12.63
C ASN A 588 24.00 6.80 11.19
N PRO A 589 25.29 6.76 10.82
CA PRO A 589 25.70 6.42 9.45
C PRO A 589 25.26 5.01 9.05
N ASN A 590 25.07 4.11 10.02
CA ASN A 590 24.56 2.76 9.80
C ASN A 590 23.06 2.72 9.40
N GLU A 591 22.26 3.71 9.82
CA GLU A 591 20.86 3.87 9.36
C GLU A 591 20.82 4.40 7.93
N GLY A 592 21.67 5.37 7.60
CA GLY A 592 21.81 5.88 6.23
C GLY A 592 22.21 4.78 5.22
N VAL A 593 23.13 3.89 5.59
CA VAL A 593 23.52 2.72 4.79
C VAL A 593 22.36 1.71 4.64
N GLN A 594 21.56 1.51 5.69
CA GLN A 594 20.37 0.64 5.61
C GLN A 594 19.27 1.25 4.75
N ALA A 595 19.00 2.56 4.87
CA ALA A 595 18.06 3.27 4.01
C ALA A 595 18.48 3.21 2.54
N ALA A 596 19.77 3.35 2.22
CA ALA A 596 20.30 3.18 0.87
C ALA A 596 20.06 1.76 0.31
N LYS A 597 20.26 0.71 1.13
CA LYS A 597 19.95 -0.69 0.76
C LYS A 597 18.46 -0.94 0.52
N LEU A 598 17.58 -0.29 1.28
CA LEU A 598 16.13 -0.37 1.03
C LEU A 598 15.72 0.40 -0.23
N ILE A 599 16.29 1.58 -0.47
CA ILE A 599 16.03 2.34 -1.70
C ILE A 599 16.44 1.53 -2.95
N SER A 600 17.62 0.91 -2.97
CA SER A 600 18.02 0.09 -4.13
C SER A 600 17.13 -1.15 -4.33
N ARG A 601 16.73 -1.82 -3.24
CA ARG A 601 15.73 -2.91 -3.29
C ARG A 601 14.37 -2.42 -3.82
N ALA A 602 13.95 -1.21 -3.45
CA ALA A 602 12.72 -0.62 -3.95
C ALA A 602 12.79 -0.24 -5.43
N SER A 603 13.92 0.30 -5.91
CA SER A 603 14.10 0.58 -7.35
C SER A 603 13.89 -0.67 -8.20
N VAL A 604 14.47 -1.81 -7.80
CA VAL A 604 14.25 -3.10 -8.48
C VAL A 604 12.77 -3.53 -8.45
N LEU A 605 12.06 -3.28 -7.36
CA LEU A 605 10.61 -3.55 -7.27
C LEU A 605 9.78 -2.61 -8.14
N LEU A 606 10.20 -1.35 -8.35
CA LEU A 606 9.56 -0.41 -9.29
C LEU A 606 9.82 -0.79 -10.75
N GLU A 607 11.04 -1.21 -11.09
CA GLU A 607 11.38 -1.76 -12.42
C GLU A 607 10.59 -3.03 -12.76
N GLN A 608 10.27 -3.85 -11.74
CA GLN A 608 9.39 -5.02 -11.85
C GLN A 608 7.88 -4.67 -11.88
N GLY A 609 7.50 -3.39 -11.79
CA GLY A 609 6.10 -2.97 -11.71
C GLY A 609 5.40 -3.35 -10.39
N ASN A 610 6.13 -3.72 -9.35
CA ASN A 610 5.56 -4.09 -8.05
C ASN A 610 5.48 -2.88 -7.10
N ILE A 611 4.64 -1.91 -7.47
CA ILE A 611 4.44 -0.65 -6.73
C ILE A 611 4.03 -0.90 -5.27
N SER A 612 3.22 -1.93 -5.01
CA SER A 612 2.76 -2.28 -3.66
C SER A 612 3.93 -2.69 -2.75
N ALA A 613 4.82 -3.57 -3.23
CA ALA A 613 6.00 -3.95 -2.46
C ALA A 613 7.03 -2.81 -2.36
N ALA A 614 7.21 -2.04 -3.44
CA ALA A 614 8.11 -0.89 -3.45
C ALA A 614 7.68 0.17 -2.41
N ARG A 615 6.38 0.49 -2.32
CA ARG A 615 5.83 1.41 -1.30
C ARG A 615 6.20 0.99 0.12
N ILE A 616 6.03 -0.29 0.48
CA ILE A 616 6.36 -0.82 1.82
C ILE A 616 7.86 -0.68 2.12
N VAL A 617 8.72 -1.03 1.16
CA VAL A 617 10.19 -0.94 1.33
C VAL A 617 10.66 0.52 1.43
N LEU A 618 10.05 1.43 0.67
CA LEU A 618 10.34 2.87 0.72
C LEU A 618 9.81 3.53 1.99
N GLU A 619 8.63 3.16 2.48
CA GLU A 619 8.05 3.67 3.72
C GLU A 619 8.97 3.38 4.91
N ARG A 620 9.53 2.17 5.00
CA ARG A 620 10.57 1.82 5.99
C ARG A 620 11.87 2.63 5.84
N ALA A 621 12.21 3.07 4.63
CA ALA A 621 13.36 3.96 4.40
C ALA A 621 13.05 5.45 4.69
N VAL A 622 11.77 5.86 4.67
CA VAL A 622 11.28 7.18 5.12
C VAL A 622 11.21 7.25 6.65
N GLU A 623 10.90 6.15 7.32
CA GLU A 623 11.01 6.03 8.79
C GLU A 623 12.46 6.30 9.26
N MET A 624 13.46 5.75 8.57
CA MET A 624 14.90 6.03 8.78
C MET A 624 15.35 7.40 8.23
N GLY A 625 14.45 8.38 8.13
CA GLY A 625 14.76 9.78 7.84
C GLY A 625 15.22 10.10 6.40
N SER A 626 15.28 9.13 5.47
CA SER A 626 15.85 9.40 4.15
C SER A 626 14.99 10.32 3.29
N ALA A 627 15.56 11.45 2.89
CA ALA A 627 14.99 12.37 1.91
C ALA A 627 14.78 11.68 0.55
N GLN A 628 15.74 10.86 0.12
CA GLN A 628 15.66 10.13 -1.16
C GLN A 628 14.57 9.08 -1.16
N ALA A 629 14.36 8.38 -0.03
CA ALA A 629 13.21 7.50 0.14
C ALA A 629 11.89 8.29 0.09
N SER A 630 11.85 9.49 0.69
CA SER A 630 10.66 10.35 0.70
C SER A 630 10.29 10.80 -0.71
N PHE A 631 11.28 11.14 -1.55
CA PHE A 631 11.09 11.48 -2.95
C PHE A 631 10.61 10.27 -3.78
N ALA A 632 11.28 9.12 -3.67
CA ALA A 632 10.90 7.92 -4.40
C ALA A 632 9.49 7.42 -4.00
N LEU A 633 9.15 7.48 -2.71
CA LEU A 633 7.81 7.13 -2.22
C LEU A 633 6.74 8.09 -2.79
N ALA A 634 7.03 9.38 -2.86
CA ALA A 634 6.14 10.37 -3.49
C ALA A 634 5.86 10.02 -4.96
N GLU A 635 6.89 9.67 -5.73
CA GLU A 635 6.75 9.25 -7.13
C GLU A 635 5.87 8.00 -7.29
N THR A 636 5.84 7.08 -6.31
CA THR A 636 4.90 5.94 -6.33
C THR A 636 3.43 6.33 -6.09
N TYR A 637 3.16 7.48 -5.47
CA TYR A 637 1.79 7.97 -5.23
C TYR A 637 1.35 9.02 -6.28
N ASP A 638 2.29 9.58 -7.03
CA ASP A 638 2.05 10.61 -8.03
C ASP A 638 1.37 10.03 -9.30
N PRO A 639 0.12 10.43 -9.64
CA PRO A 639 -0.59 9.90 -10.80
C PRO A 639 -0.03 10.35 -12.15
N LEU A 640 0.85 11.37 -12.18
CA LEU A 640 1.58 11.77 -13.39
C LEU A 640 2.83 10.89 -13.59
N ILE A 641 3.32 10.23 -12.53
CA ILE A 641 4.53 9.39 -12.57
C ILE A 641 4.19 7.89 -12.61
N LEU A 642 3.11 7.45 -11.97
CA LEU A 642 2.61 6.08 -12.00
C LEU A 642 2.57 5.42 -13.40
N PRO A 643 2.14 6.09 -14.49
CA PRO A 643 2.17 5.50 -15.84
C PRO A 643 3.57 5.10 -16.34
N ASN A 644 4.64 5.73 -15.84
CA ASN A 644 6.01 5.42 -16.26
C ASN A 644 6.53 4.09 -15.67
N PHE A 645 5.90 3.56 -14.62
CA PHE A 645 6.23 2.25 -14.04
C PHE A 645 5.44 1.08 -14.68
N GLY A 646 4.69 1.33 -15.76
CA GLY A 646 4.03 0.28 -16.56
C GLY A 646 2.80 -0.38 -15.92
N THR A 647 2.35 0.07 -14.74
CA THR A 647 1.27 -0.59 -13.99
C THR A 647 -0.12 -0.03 -14.27
N TYR A 648 -1.04 -0.91 -14.66
CA TYR A 648 -2.47 -0.61 -14.77
C TYR A 648 -3.22 -1.06 -13.51
N GLY A 649 -3.99 -0.15 -12.89
CA GLY A 649 -4.91 -0.43 -11.77
C GLY A 649 -4.43 0.04 -10.38
N THR A 650 -3.16 0.44 -10.22
CA THR A 650 -2.66 1.04 -8.97
C THR A 650 -3.13 2.48 -8.83
N GLN A 651 -3.93 2.80 -7.80
CA GLN A 651 -4.35 4.17 -7.54
C GLN A 651 -3.21 5.03 -6.98
N GLY A 652 -3.12 6.26 -7.49
CA GLY A 652 -2.29 7.34 -6.95
C GLY A 652 -3.05 8.16 -5.91
N ASP A 653 -2.30 8.86 -5.06
CA ASP A 653 -2.81 9.75 -4.01
C ASP A 653 -2.07 11.09 -4.09
N LEU A 654 -2.73 12.08 -4.69
CA LEU A 654 -2.22 13.45 -4.86
C LEU A 654 -1.87 14.11 -3.52
N THR A 655 -2.59 13.77 -2.45
CA THR A 655 -2.40 14.38 -1.12
C THR A 655 -1.14 13.82 -0.47
N LYS A 656 -0.95 12.49 -0.50
CA LYS A 656 0.28 11.85 -0.01
C LYS A 656 1.50 12.20 -0.87
N ALA A 657 1.37 12.22 -2.19
CA ALA A 657 2.47 12.63 -3.07
C ALA A 657 2.94 14.06 -2.73
N ARG A 658 2.02 15.01 -2.54
CA ARG A 658 2.33 16.39 -2.10
C ARG A 658 3.04 16.43 -0.73
N THR A 659 2.56 15.72 0.29
CA THR A 659 3.22 15.75 1.62
C THR A 659 4.59 15.10 1.61
N LEU A 660 4.78 14.03 0.83
CA LEU A 660 6.06 13.34 0.69
C LEU A 660 7.08 14.15 -0.14
N TYR A 661 6.66 14.82 -1.21
CA TYR A 661 7.54 15.76 -1.93
C TYR A 661 7.94 16.96 -1.04
N ALA A 662 7.03 17.51 -0.23
CA ALA A 662 7.36 18.58 0.71
C ALA A 662 8.38 18.11 1.78
N ARG A 663 8.25 16.87 2.27
CA ARG A 663 9.25 16.24 3.17
C ARG A 663 10.60 16.03 2.47
N ALA A 664 10.60 15.68 1.19
CA ALA A 664 11.82 15.54 0.40
C ALA A 664 12.50 16.88 0.06
N GLU A 665 11.72 17.95 -0.18
CA GLU A 665 12.24 19.32 -0.34
C GLU A 665 12.89 19.82 0.96
N ALA A 666 12.25 19.58 2.11
CA ALA A 666 12.84 19.87 3.43
C ALA A 666 14.13 19.07 3.68
N GLY A 667 14.22 17.85 3.13
CA GLY A 667 15.45 17.03 3.07
C GLY A 667 16.44 17.41 1.96
N GLY A 668 16.30 18.59 1.34
CA GLY A 668 17.26 19.15 0.39
C GLY A 668 17.10 18.74 -1.08
N ILE A 669 16.10 17.92 -1.43
CA ILE A 669 15.91 17.43 -2.81
C ILE A 669 15.19 18.49 -3.66
N LYS A 670 15.95 19.15 -4.54
CA LYS A 670 15.48 20.24 -5.42
C LYS A 670 14.48 19.74 -6.46
N GLU A 671 14.62 18.48 -6.87
CA GLU A 671 13.74 17.78 -7.79
C GLU A 671 12.32 17.65 -7.22
N ALA A 672 12.19 17.55 -5.89
CA ALA A 672 10.91 17.42 -5.19
C ALA A 672 10.06 18.69 -5.32
N LYS A 673 10.69 19.88 -5.22
CA LYS A 673 10.01 21.18 -5.34
C LYS A 673 9.21 21.29 -6.64
N ALA A 674 9.86 21.09 -7.78
CA ALA A 674 9.19 21.20 -9.07
C ALA A 674 8.34 19.96 -9.45
N ARG A 675 8.37 18.86 -8.68
CA ARG A 675 7.31 17.83 -8.70
C ARG A 675 6.08 18.30 -7.92
N PHE A 676 6.27 18.84 -6.72
CA PHE A 676 5.23 19.42 -5.87
C PHE A 676 4.48 20.57 -6.57
N GLU A 677 5.20 21.44 -7.28
CA GLU A 677 4.61 22.52 -8.09
C GLU A 677 3.87 21.98 -9.33
N ALA A 678 4.35 20.91 -9.98
CA ALA A 678 3.62 20.25 -11.05
C ALA A 678 2.31 19.61 -10.56
N LEU A 679 2.30 19.07 -9.33
CA LEU A 679 1.09 18.59 -8.65
C LEU A 679 0.17 19.70 -8.11
N ARG A 680 0.50 20.99 -8.28
CA ARG A 680 -0.31 22.12 -7.79
C ARG A 680 -1.24 22.72 -8.86
N ARG A 681 -1.01 22.40 -10.13
CA ARG A 681 -1.83 22.84 -11.28
C ARG A 681 -2.97 21.85 -11.57
#